data_AF-A0A6J6N8Z4-F1
#
_entry.id   AF-A0A6J6N8Z4-F1
#
_cell.length_a   1.000
_cell.length_b   1.000
_cell.length_c   1.000
_cell.angle_alpha   90.00
_cell.angle_beta   90.00
_cell.angle_gamma   90.00
#
_symmetry.space_group_name_H-M   'P 1'
#
loop_
_entity.id
_entity.type
_entity.pdbx_description
1 polymer ?
#
loop_
_entity_poly.entity_id
_entity_poly.type
_entity_poly.pdbx_seq_one_letter_code
_entity_poly.pdbx_strand_id
1 'polypeptide(L)'
;MTLRGLFAFKDRSPISLDEVEPISEILKRFSTGAMSYGSISQEAHETLAIAMNRIGAKSNTGEGGEDPERYVSMSNGDSKRSAIKQVASGRFGVTSDYLVNADDIQIKIAQGAKPGEGGQLPGNKVYPWIAKVRYSTPGVGLISPPPHHDIYSIEDLAQLIHDLKNANKDARIHVKLVAEVGVGTVAAGVSKAHADVVLISGHDGGTGASPLTSLKHAGAPWELGLAETQQTLLLNGLRDRIVVQTDGQLKTGRDVVIAALLGAEEFGFATAPLVVSGCVMMRVCHLDTCPVGVATQNPELRKRFTGKPEFVETFFEYIAEEVRELLAQLGFKTLQEAIGHVEYLDTRDAVNYWKAHGLDLAPLLMRPDVDSALHRTTTQDHGLVNALDNKLIDLSSAALKSKERVRIDLPIRNVNRTVGTMLGSQITRMYGANGLDPDTIDVTLHGSSGQSLGAFIPRGLTIRLYGDANDYVAKGISGGRVIVRPDEKSQFASHENVIAGNVIGYGATSGEIFIRGMVGERFCVRNSGAVAVVEGVGDHGCEYMTGGTVVVLGRTGRNFAAGMSGGRAFILDLNHAQVNQDMVDITAVPKDQTEILRNLISSFEVETGSVIANELLADWDKALGRISLVMPRDYARVLNAIEKANREGLPVDQYVMEVAALG
;
A
#
# COMPACT_ATOMS: atom_id res chain seq x y z
N MET A 1 22.31 -23.90 -0.85
CA MET A 1 21.93 -24.69 -2.04
C MET A 1 20.48 -24.38 -2.33
N THR A 2 20.18 -23.89 -3.53
CA THR A 2 18.82 -23.57 -4.02
C THR A 2 18.43 -24.61 -5.06
N LEU A 3 17.13 -24.74 -5.38
CA LEU A 3 16.67 -25.68 -6.43
C LEU A 3 17.28 -25.31 -7.78
N ARG A 4 17.16 -24.05 -8.21
CA ARG A 4 17.76 -23.55 -9.46
C ARG A 4 19.27 -23.71 -9.56
N GLY A 5 19.97 -23.81 -8.43
CA GLY A 5 21.42 -24.07 -8.40
C GLY A 5 21.79 -25.47 -8.87
N LEU A 6 20.81 -26.37 -8.97
CA LEU A 6 20.96 -27.75 -9.43
C LEU A 6 20.33 -27.99 -10.81
N PHE A 7 19.81 -26.94 -11.45
CA PHE A 7 19.27 -27.03 -12.80
C PHE A 7 20.42 -26.86 -13.81
N ALA A 8 20.34 -27.51 -14.95
CA ALA A 8 21.19 -27.28 -16.09
C ALA A 8 20.32 -26.83 -17.27
N PHE A 9 20.96 -26.28 -18.29
CA PHE A 9 20.30 -25.98 -19.55
C PHE A 9 20.51 -27.15 -20.51
N LYS A 10 19.45 -27.55 -21.22
CA LYS A 10 19.58 -28.52 -22.30
C LYS A 10 20.15 -27.84 -23.55
N ASP A 11 20.90 -28.61 -24.32
CA ASP A 11 21.47 -28.12 -25.57
C ASP A 11 20.38 -27.74 -26.58
N ARG A 12 20.57 -26.59 -27.22
CA ARG A 12 19.85 -26.13 -28.41
C ARG A 12 20.86 -25.58 -29.40
N SER A 13 20.45 -25.35 -30.65
CA SER A 13 21.30 -24.70 -31.65
C SER A 13 21.57 -23.25 -31.24
N PRO A 14 22.82 -22.87 -30.93
CA PRO A 14 23.14 -21.50 -30.55
C PRO A 14 23.00 -20.53 -31.73
N ILE A 15 22.81 -19.26 -31.43
CA ILE A 15 22.79 -18.16 -32.41
C ILE A 15 23.91 -17.16 -32.11
N SER A 16 24.17 -16.21 -33.02
CA SER A 16 25.10 -15.13 -32.74
C SER A 16 24.55 -14.22 -31.63
N LEU A 17 25.42 -13.70 -30.77
CA LEU A 17 25.04 -12.70 -29.76
C LEU A 17 24.46 -11.43 -30.40
N ASP A 18 24.89 -11.10 -31.62
CA ASP A 18 24.39 -9.95 -32.39
C ASP A 18 22.93 -10.12 -32.84
N GLU A 19 22.40 -11.35 -32.83
CA GLU A 19 20.98 -11.63 -33.14
C GLU A 19 20.07 -11.49 -31.92
N VAL A 20 20.64 -11.41 -30.71
CA VAL A 20 19.90 -11.27 -29.46
C VAL A 20 19.53 -9.81 -29.24
N GLU A 21 18.31 -9.56 -28.74
CA GLU A 21 17.83 -8.23 -28.39
C GLU A 21 18.85 -7.43 -27.53
N PRO A 22 18.89 -6.10 -27.68
CA PRO A 22 19.84 -5.28 -26.95
C PRO A 22 19.52 -5.27 -25.44
N ILE A 23 20.55 -5.02 -24.61
CA ILE A 23 20.40 -4.97 -23.15
C ILE A 23 19.29 -4.00 -22.71
N SER A 24 19.07 -2.91 -23.46
CA SER A 24 18.05 -1.90 -23.16
C SER A 24 16.63 -2.47 -23.12
N GLU A 25 16.32 -3.53 -23.88
CA GLU A 25 15.00 -4.18 -23.83
C GLU A 25 14.89 -5.15 -22.65
N ILE A 26 15.98 -5.84 -22.29
CA ILE A 26 16.04 -6.71 -21.12
C ILE A 26 15.91 -5.90 -19.83
N LEU A 27 16.60 -4.75 -19.73
CA LEU A 27 16.61 -3.89 -18.56
C LEU A 27 15.20 -3.39 -18.17
N LYS A 28 14.31 -3.16 -19.15
CA LYS A 28 12.90 -2.77 -18.90
C LYS A 28 12.11 -3.81 -18.10
N ARG A 29 12.56 -5.07 -18.10
CA ARG A 29 11.95 -6.18 -17.35
C ARG A 29 12.50 -6.29 -15.94
N PHE A 30 13.50 -5.49 -15.58
CA PHE A 30 14.09 -5.50 -14.25
C PHE A 30 13.46 -4.45 -13.36
N SER A 31 13.38 -4.81 -12.07
CA SER A 31 12.95 -3.88 -11.03
C SER A 31 13.77 -4.05 -9.77
N THR A 32 13.97 -2.96 -9.03
CA THR A 32 14.42 -3.08 -7.65
C THR A 32 13.24 -3.46 -6.76
N GLY A 33 13.47 -4.41 -5.86
CA GLY A 33 12.43 -4.94 -4.97
C GLY A 33 11.91 -3.89 -4.00
N ALA A 34 10.69 -4.10 -3.51
CA ALA A 34 10.00 -3.23 -2.57
C ALA A 34 10.75 -3.12 -1.22
N MET A 35 11.43 -2.01 -0.98
CA MET A 35 12.22 -1.77 0.23
C MET A 35 11.87 -0.40 0.82
N SER A 36 11.13 -0.39 1.93
CA SER A 36 10.52 0.85 2.43
C SER A 36 11.55 1.90 2.85
N TYR A 37 11.29 3.17 2.50
CA TYR A 37 11.89 4.30 3.21
C TYR A 37 11.61 4.20 4.72
N GLY A 38 12.66 4.26 5.53
CA GLY A 38 12.64 3.91 6.95
C GLY A 38 13.39 2.60 7.23
N SER A 39 13.14 1.54 6.44
CA SER A 39 13.97 0.33 6.50
C SER A 39 15.36 0.61 5.93
N ILE A 40 15.42 1.23 4.76
CA ILE A 40 16.64 1.77 4.16
C ILE A 40 16.68 3.30 4.28
N SER A 41 17.89 3.85 4.23
CA SER A 41 18.14 5.29 4.25
C SER A 41 17.58 5.98 3.01
N GLN A 42 17.39 7.30 3.10
CA GLN A 42 16.97 8.11 1.96
C GLN A 42 17.97 7.99 0.82
N GLU A 43 19.26 8.03 1.14
CA GLU A 43 20.36 7.98 0.18
C GLU A 43 20.34 6.67 -0.62
N ALA A 44 20.19 5.53 0.04
CA ALA A 44 20.06 4.24 -0.63
C ALA A 44 18.78 4.18 -1.48
N HIS A 45 17.65 4.65 -0.95
CA HIS A 45 16.37 4.59 -1.64
C HIS A 45 16.33 5.47 -2.90
N GLU A 46 16.86 6.69 -2.83
CA GLU A 46 16.93 7.61 -3.96
C GLU A 46 17.97 7.16 -4.99
N THR A 47 19.10 6.60 -4.55
CA THR A 47 20.13 6.04 -5.43
C THR A 47 19.56 4.94 -6.34
N LEU A 48 18.77 4.03 -5.76
CA LEU A 48 18.08 2.99 -6.53
C LEU A 48 17.07 3.59 -7.50
N ALA A 49 16.31 4.61 -7.10
CA ALA A 49 15.32 5.22 -7.98
C ALA A 49 15.97 5.92 -9.18
N ILE A 50 17.02 6.71 -8.95
CA ILE A 50 17.75 7.41 -10.01
C ILE A 50 18.34 6.40 -11.01
N ALA A 51 19.04 5.37 -10.51
CA ALA A 51 19.63 4.34 -11.36
C ALA A 51 18.61 3.65 -12.26
N MET A 52 17.50 3.18 -11.67
CA MET A 52 16.48 2.46 -12.43
C MET A 52 15.79 3.36 -13.45
N ASN A 53 15.53 4.62 -13.11
CA ASN A 53 14.93 5.58 -14.03
C ASN A 53 15.85 5.88 -15.22
N ARG A 54 17.17 6.00 -15.01
CA ARG A 54 18.16 6.25 -16.08
C ARG A 54 18.21 5.11 -17.10
N ILE A 55 18.11 3.87 -16.66
CA ILE A 55 18.20 2.67 -17.52
C ILE A 55 16.84 2.20 -18.06
N GLY A 56 15.76 2.97 -17.82
CA GLY A 56 14.41 2.60 -18.27
C GLY A 56 13.78 1.41 -17.55
N ALA A 57 14.34 1.03 -16.41
CA ALA A 57 13.84 -0.02 -15.52
C ALA A 57 12.96 0.60 -14.43
N LYS A 58 12.59 -0.18 -13.40
CA LYS A 58 11.66 0.29 -12.36
C LYS A 58 12.22 0.17 -10.95
N SER A 59 11.95 1.15 -10.10
CA SER A 59 12.18 1.05 -8.65
C SER A 59 10.86 1.03 -7.89
N ASN A 60 10.89 0.50 -6.66
CA ASN A 60 9.70 0.31 -5.84
C ASN A 60 9.84 0.98 -4.47
N THR A 61 8.83 1.75 -4.05
CA THR A 61 8.84 2.47 -2.76
C THR A 61 8.89 1.59 -1.53
N GLY A 62 8.45 0.34 -1.65
CA GLY A 62 8.01 -0.44 -0.50
C GLY A 62 6.88 0.24 0.28
N GLU A 63 6.66 -0.26 1.50
CA GLU A 63 5.51 0.05 2.36
C GLU A 63 5.62 1.37 3.12
N GLY A 64 6.62 2.22 2.80
CA GLY A 64 7.02 3.36 3.62
C GLY A 64 6.45 4.72 3.23
N GLY A 65 5.66 4.79 2.15
CA GLY A 65 5.37 6.04 1.45
C GLY A 65 6.55 6.56 0.65
N GLU A 66 6.37 7.69 -0.02
CA GLU A 66 7.42 8.41 -0.75
C GLU A 66 7.25 9.91 -0.52
N ASP A 67 8.36 10.63 -0.32
CA ASP A 67 8.32 12.08 -0.15
C ASP A 67 7.88 12.76 -1.46
N PRO A 68 6.82 13.61 -1.45
CA PRO A 68 6.35 14.29 -2.65
C PRO A 68 7.39 15.16 -3.37
N GLU A 69 8.45 15.62 -2.68
CA GLU A 69 9.56 16.33 -3.32
C GLU A 69 10.23 15.49 -4.41
N ARG A 70 10.15 14.16 -4.33
CA ARG A 70 10.73 13.22 -5.30
C ARG A 70 9.96 13.16 -6.61
N TYR A 71 8.74 13.70 -6.67
CA TYR A 71 7.93 13.72 -7.90
C TYR A 71 8.39 14.78 -8.90
N VAL A 72 9.13 15.78 -8.41
CA VAL A 72 9.72 16.82 -9.25
C VAL A 72 11.05 16.33 -9.81
N SER A 73 11.22 16.49 -11.13
CA SER A 73 12.49 16.16 -11.78
C SER A 73 13.61 17.09 -11.31
N MET A 74 14.81 16.53 -11.16
CA MET A 74 15.99 17.28 -10.75
C MET A 74 16.49 18.18 -11.89
N SER A 75 17.26 19.21 -11.55
CA SER A 75 17.82 20.15 -12.53
C SER A 75 18.80 19.50 -13.52
N ASN A 76 19.39 18.37 -13.17
CA ASN A 76 20.27 17.58 -14.04
C ASN A 76 19.52 16.57 -14.93
N GLY A 77 18.19 16.52 -14.87
CA GLY A 77 17.35 15.57 -15.62
C GLY A 77 17.07 14.25 -14.90
N ASP A 78 17.69 14.00 -13.75
CA ASP A 78 17.40 12.79 -12.97
C ASP A 78 16.01 12.86 -12.32
N SER A 79 15.45 11.68 -12.06
CA SER A 79 14.22 11.54 -11.29
C SER A 79 14.44 10.65 -10.07
N LYS A 80 14.02 11.13 -8.91
CA LYS A 80 14.01 10.37 -7.65
C LYS A 80 12.70 9.61 -7.45
N ARG A 81 11.68 9.82 -8.30
CA ARG A 81 10.37 9.17 -8.19
C ARG A 81 10.52 7.66 -8.41
N SER A 82 9.95 6.85 -7.53
CA SER A 82 9.88 5.40 -7.78
C SER A 82 8.73 5.08 -8.74
N ALA A 83 8.99 4.32 -9.80
CA ALA A 83 7.97 3.96 -10.78
C ALA A 83 6.85 3.08 -10.18
N ILE A 84 7.22 2.18 -9.25
CA ILE A 84 6.28 1.29 -8.56
C ILE A 84 5.98 1.84 -7.16
N LYS A 85 4.69 2.02 -6.88
CA LYS A 85 4.16 2.52 -5.62
C LYS A 85 3.44 1.38 -4.89
N GLN A 86 3.85 1.04 -3.67
CA GLN A 86 3.25 -0.08 -2.94
C GLN A 86 2.08 0.35 -2.04
N VAL A 87 0.98 -0.40 -2.11
CA VAL A 87 -0.17 -0.32 -1.23
C VAL A 87 -0.17 -1.57 -0.33
N ALA A 88 0.22 -1.41 0.93
CA ALA A 88 0.29 -2.47 1.93
C ALA A 88 -0.71 -2.24 3.08
N SER A 89 -0.90 -3.21 3.96
CA SER A 89 -1.90 -3.18 5.05
C SER A 89 -1.81 -1.96 5.99
N GLY A 90 -0.63 -1.37 6.16
CA GLY A 90 -0.47 -0.15 6.97
C GLY A 90 -0.97 1.13 6.31
N ARG A 91 -1.16 1.14 4.98
CA ARG A 91 -1.49 2.31 4.15
C ARG A 91 -0.59 3.54 4.39
N PHE A 92 0.64 3.33 4.85
CA PHE A 92 1.56 4.42 5.13
C PHE A 92 1.89 5.21 3.86
N GLY A 93 1.65 6.52 3.91
CA GLY A 93 1.93 7.43 2.80
C GLY A 93 1.06 7.22 1.56
N VAL A 94 -0.01 6.43 1.63
CA VAL A 94 -0.92 6.19 0.50
C VAL A 94 -1.93 7.34 0.44
N THR A 95 -1.70 8.29 -0.47
CA THR A 95 -2.56 9.44 -0.73
C THR A 95 -2.95 9.48 -2.22
N SER A 96 -3.91 10.34 -2.60
CA SER A 96 -4.18 10.59 -4.03
C SER A 96 -2.91 10.98 -4.79
N ASP A 97 -2.10 11.89 -4.22
CA ASP A 97 -0.85 12.39 -4.83
C ASP A 97 0.20 11.30 -5.01
N TYR A 98 0.31 10.40 -4.04
CA TYR A 98 1.15 9.21 -4.13
C TYR A 98 0.70 8.26 -5.25
N LEU A 99 -0.61 8.02 -5.38
CA LEU A 99 -1.17 7.08 -6.34
C LEU A 99 -1.10 7.59 -7.79
N VAL A 100 -1.34 8.88 -8.05
CA VAL A 100 -1.26 9.44 -9.40
C VAL A 100 0.18 9.54 -9.94
N ASN A 101 1.17 9.53 -9.04
CA ASN A 101 2.60 9.53 -9.36
C ASN A 101 3.20 8.11 -9.47
N ALA A 102 2.36 7.11 -9.75
CA ALA A 102 2.73 5.72 -10.01
C ALA A 102 2.64 5.38 -11.50
N ASP A 103 3.59 4.58 -11.99
CA ASP A 103 3.43 3.87 -13.26
C ASP A 103 2.86 2.46 -13.01
N ASP A 104 3.24 1.85 -11.89
CA ASP A 104 2.68 0.60 -11.39
C ASP A 104 2.28 0.77 -9.91
N ILE A 105 1.14 0.23 -9.50
CA ILE A 105 0.70 0.19 -8.11
C ILE A 105 0.72 -1.27 -7.62
N GLN A 106 1.49 -1.57 -6.58
CA GLN A 106 1.64 -2.93 -6.05
C GLN A 106 0.85 -3.14 -4.77
N ILE A 107 -0.20 -3.96 -4.83
CA ILE A 107 -0.89 -4.49 -3.66
C ILE A 107 0.02 -5.55 -3.04
N LYS A 108 0.49 -5.29 -1.81
CA LYS A 108 1.36 -6.21 -1.07
C LYS A 108 0.52 -7.12 -0.17
N ILE A 109 0.11 -8.28 -0.69
CA ILE A 109 -0.54 -9.31 0.13
C ILE A 109 0.46 -9.89 1.14
N ALA A 110 1.67 -10.23 0.67
CA ALA A 110 2.68 -10.86 1.50
C ALA A 110 4.11 -10.56 1.03
N GLN A 111 5.10 -10.99 1.82
CA GLN A 111 6.52 -11.02 1.42
C GLN A 111 7.18 -12.31 1.89
N GLY A 112 8.16 -12.82 1.13
CA GLY A 112 8.78 -14.12 1.41
C GLY A 112 9.40 -14.26 2.81
N ALA A 113 9.94 -13.18 3.36
CA ALA A 113 10.58 -13.17 4.67
C ALA A 113 9.62 -13.33 5.88
N LYS A 114 8.33 -13.09 5.67
CA LYS A 114 7.26 -13.18 6.69
C LYS A 114 5.88 -13.16 6.01
N PRO A 115 5.46 -14.27 5.39
CA PRO A 115 4.26 -14.29 4.55
C PRO A 115 2.96 -14.04 5.32
N GLY A 116 2.85 -14.58 6.55
CA GLY A 116 1.65 -14.45 7.38
C GLY A 116 1.59 -13.21 8.28
N GLU A 117 2.43 -12.20 8.05
CA GLU A 117 2.57 -11.05 8.94
C GLU A 117 2.70 -9.71 8.20
N GLY A 118 2.46 -8.61 8.92
CA GLY A 118 2.63 -7.26 8.41
C GLY A 118 4.06 -6.73 8.41
N GLY A 119 4.25 -5.58 7.75
CA GLY A 119 5.47 -4.78 7.83
C GLY A 119 5.81 -4.38 9.26
N GLN A 120 7.12 -4.29 9.58
CA GLN A 120 7.60 -3.91 10.90
C GLN A 120 8.70 -2.85 10.75
N LEU A 121 8.54 -1.72 11.41
CA LEU A 121 9.56 -0.70 11.55
C LEU A 121 9.76 -0.37 13.03
N PRO A 122 10.92 -0.72 13.62
CA PRO A 122 11.24 -0.38 15.01
C PRO A 122 11.15 1.12 15.29
N GLY A 123 10.65 1.50 16.47
CA GLY A 123 10.40 2.90 16.85
C GLY A 123 11.65 3.79 16.80
N ASN A 124 12.82 3.24 17.13
CA ASN A 124 14.11 3.91 17.01
C ASN A 124 14.53 4.22 15.55
N LYS A 125 13.79 3.72 14.55
CA LYS A 125 13.94 4.10 13.13
C LYS A 125 12.86 5.05 12.65
N VAL A 126 11.86 5.37 13.48
CA VAL A 126 10.75 6.27 13.14
C VAL A 126 11.14 7.70 13.51
N TYR A 127 12.16 8.20 12.82
CA TYR A 127 12.59 9.60 12.93
C TYR A 127 11.51 10.55 12.40
N PRO A 128 11.54 11.85 12.75
CA PRO A 128 10.53 12.82 12.33
C PRO A 128 10.26 12.87 10.82
N TRP A 129 11.28 12.75 9.98
CA TRP A 129 11.10 12.68 8.53
C TRP A 129 10.44 11.38 8.06
N ILE A 130 10.65 10.25 8.74
CA ILE A 130 9.96 8.99 8.47
C ILE A 130 8.50 9.09 8.92
N ALA A 131 8.27 9.61 10.12
CA ALA A 131 6.94 9.82 10.67
C ALA A 131 6.08 10.73 9.77
N LYS A 132 6.68 11.80 9.24
CA LYS A 132 6.05 12.70 8.26
C LYS A 132 5.55 11.96 7.03
N VAL A 133 6.42 11.19 6.35
CA VAL A 133 6.05 10.47 5.11
C VAL A 133 4.99 9.39 5.38
N ARG A 134 4.98 8.82 6.59
CA ARG A 134 4.04 7.76 6.98
C ARG A 134 2.75 8.27 7.62
N TYR A 135 2.61 9.57 7.88
CA TYR A 135 1.52 10.12 8.69
C TYR A 135 1.38 9.38 10.03
N SER A 136 2.52 9.25 10.73
CA SER A 136 2.63 8.56 12.02
C SER A 136 3.31 9.44 13.06
N THR A 137 3.49 8.90 14.27
CA THR A 137 4.13 9.60 15.38
C THR A 137 5.63 9.27 15.44
N PRO A 138 6.54 10.26 15.58
CA PRO A 138 7.97 9.99 15.76
C PRO A 138 8.26 9.12 16.98
N GLY A 139 9.23 8.22 16.87
CA GLY A 139 9.69 7.34 17.95
C GLY A 139 8.79 6.13 18.24
N VAL A 140 7.56 6.10 17.72
CA VAL A 140 6.61 5.01 17.96
C VAL A 140 6.79 3.91 16.92
N GLY A 141 6.94 2.65 17.38
CA GLY A 141 7.09 1.50 16.51
C GLY A 141 5.88 1.28 15.60
N LEU A 142 6.12 0.94 14.33
CA LEU A 142 5.06 0.70 13.35
C LEU A 142 4.99 -0.77 13.01
N ILE A 143 3.98 -1.44 13.57
CA ILE A 143 3.60 -2.80 13.20
C ILE A 143 2.35 -2.70 12.36
N SER A 144 2.45 -3.13 11.11
CA SER A 144 1.29 -3.14 10.21
C SER A 144 0.37 -4.32 10.56
N PRO A 145 -0.95 -4.19 10.38
CA PRO A 145 -1.84 -5.33 10.49
C PRO A 145 -1.38 -6.46 9.55
N PRO A 146 -1.50 -7.75 9.93
CA PRO A 146 -1.21 -8.84 9.01
C PRO A 146 -2.10 -8.80 7.75
N PRO A 147 -3.43 -8.65 7.83
CA PRO A 147 -4.27 -8.54 6.64
C PRO A 147 -4.38 -7.11 6.14
N HIS A 148 -4.69 -6.97 4.87
CA HIS A 148 -5.38 -5.78 4.38
C HIS A 148 -6.81 -5.81 4.91
N HIS A 149 -7.24 -4.78 5.65
CA HIS A 149 -8.60 -4.76 6.22
C HIS A 149 -9.70 -4.57 5.16
N ASP A 150 -9.32 -4.24 3.92
CA ASP A 150 -10.18 -4.17 2.75
C ASP A 150 -9.95 -5.33 1.77
N ILE A 151 -9.35 -6.44 2.24
CA ILE A 151 -9.20 -7.69 1.49
C ILE A 151 -9.44 -8.87 2.44
N TYR A 152 -10.67 -9.37 2.50
CA TYR A 152 -11.02 -10.60 3.22
C TYR A 152 -11.41 -11.75 2.30
N SER A 153 -11.48 -11.47 1.00
CA SER A 153 -11.88 -12.40 -0.04
C SER A 153 -11.30 -11.98 -1.39
N ILE A 154 -11.52 -12.79 -2.44
CA ILE A 154 -11.01 -12.47 -3.78
C ILE A 154 -11.81 -11.32 -4.43
N GLU A 155 -13.08 -11.19 -4.10
CA GLU A 155 -13.95 -10.10 -4.52
C GLU A 155 -13.54 -8.77 -3.87
N ASP A 156 -13.05 -8.79 -2.63
CA ASP A 156 -12.49 -7.60 -1.99
C ASP A 156 -11.15 -7.19 -2.64
N LEU A 157 -10.32 -8.16 -3.03
CA LEU A 157 -9.12 -7.87 -3.83
C LEU A 157 -9.51 -7.24 -5.17
N ALA A 158 -10.52 -7.78 -5.86
CA ALA A 158 -11.05 -7.20 -7.09
C ALA A 158 -11.57 -5.76 -6.86
N GLN A 159 -12.21 -5.50 -5.70
CA GLN A 159 -12.64 -4.16 -5.33
C GLN A 159 -11.45 -3.22 -5.11
N LEU A 160 -10.39 -3.64 -4.42
CA LEU A 160 -9.19 -2.81 -4.26
C LEU A 160 -8.48 -2.56 -5.60
N ILE A 161 -8.39 -3.56 -6.49
CA ILE A 161 -7.86 -3.38 -7.85
C ILE A 161 -8.68 -2.32 -8.59
N HIS A 162 -10.01 -2.41 -8.51
CA HIS A 162 -10.91 -1.42 -9.08
C HIS A 162 -10.68 -0.02 -8.48
N ASP A 163 -10.57 0.10 -7.15
CA ASP A 163 -10.34 1.38 -6.48
C ASP A 163 -9.02 2.03 -6.93
N LEU A 164 -7.94 1.26 -6.98
CA LEU A 164 -6.61 1.75 -7.37
C LEU A 164 -6.57 2.14 -8.85
N LYS A 165 -7.28 1.39 -9.71
CA LYS A 165 -7.40 1.74 -11.12
C LYS A 165 -8.24 3.00 -11.34
N ASN A 166 -9.27 3.24 -10.52
CA ASN A 166 -10.01 4.50 -10.52
C ASN A 166 -9.13 5.66 -10.01
N ALA A 167 -8.27 5.43 -9.01
CA ALA A 167 -7.33 6.43 -8.50
C ALA A 167 -6.20 6.76 -9.50
N ASN A 168 -5.79 5.79 -10.31
CA ASN A 168 -4.84 5.99 -11.39
C ASN A 168 -5.12 5.05 -12.57
N LYS A 169 -5.88 5.54 -13.55
CA LYS A 169 -6.24 4.76 -14.75
C LYS A 169 -5.05 4.35 -15.63
N ASP A 170 -3.94 5.08 -15.53
CA ASP A 170 -2.76 4.89 -16.37
C ASP A 170 -1.80 3.86 -15.76
N ALA A 171 -1.90 3.59 -14.45
CA ALA A 171 -1.02 2.64 -13.77
C ALA A 171 -1.45 1.19 -13.97
N ARG A 172 -0.48 0.27 -14.01
CA ARG A 172 -0.75 -1.18 -13.91
C ARG A 172 -0.93 -1.58 -12.45
N ILE A 173 -1.80 -2.54 -12.17
CA ILE A 173 -2.01 -3.07 -10.81
C ILE A 173 -1.26 -4.40 -10.64
N HIS A 174 -0.28 -4.40 -9.74
CA HIS A 174 0.49 -5.58 -9.34
C HIS A 174 -0.11 -6.19 -8.08
N VAL A 175 -0.15 -7.52 -7.99
CA VAL A 175 -0.47 -8.24 -6.75
C VAL A 175 0.74 -9.08 -6.36
N LYS A 176 1.34 -8.76 -5.21
CA LYS A 176 2.51 -9.46 -4.67
C LYS A 176 2.08 -10.58 -3.73
N LEU A 177 2.30 -11.82 -4.18
CA LEU A 177 2.09 -13.06 -3.45
C LEU A 177 3.42 -13.66 -3.01
N VAL A 178 3.37 -14.69 -2.18
CA VAL A 178 4.52 -15.51 -1.80
C VAL A 178 4.30 -16.92 -2.32
N ALA A 179 5.37 -17.55 -2.81
CA ALA A 179 5.33 -18.95 -3.20
C ALA A 179 4.96 -19.83 -2.01
N GLU A 180 3.89 -20.60 -2.18
CA GLU A 180 3.47 -21.71 -1.34
C GLU A 180 2.59 -22.64 -2.19
N VAL A 181 2.31 -23.84 -1.68
CA VAL A 181 1.42 -24.78 -2.37
C VAL A 181 0.02 -24.15 -2.50
N GLY A 182 -0.52 -24.11 -3.71
CA GLY A 182 -1.84 -23.52 -3.99
C GLY A 182 -1.79 -22.08 -4.51
N VAL A 183 -0.60 -21.46 -4.55
CA VAL A 183 -0.43 -20.09 -5.07
C VAL A 183 -0.90 -19.94 -6.52
N GLY A 184 -0.82 -21.00 -7.34
CA GLY A 184 -1.30 -20.96 -8.71
C GLY A 184 -2.82 -20.77 -8.81
N THR A 185 -3.57 -21.37 -7.88
CA THR A 185 -5.03 -21.17 -7.76
C THR A 185 -5.35 -19.74 -7.36
N VAL A 186 -4.61 -19.19 -6.40
CA VAL A 186 -4.75 -17.78 -6.00
C VAL A 186 -4.41 -16.85 -7.17
N ALA A 187 -3.35 -17.13 -7.92
CA ALA A 187 -2.94 -16.35 -9.09
C ALA A 187 -4.01 -16.36 -10.21
N ALA A 188 -4.71 -17.48 -10.41
CA ALA A 188 -5.86 -17.53 -11.31
C ALA A 188 -7.01 -16.62 -10.83
N GLY A 189 -7.29 -16.60 -9.52
CA GLY A 189 -8.22 -15.64 -8.91
C GLY A 189 -7.78 -14.19 -9.13
N VAL A 190 -6.50 -13.89 -8.92
CA VAL A 190 -5.89 -12.57 -9.13
C VAL A 190 -6.04 -12.10 -10.59
N SER A 191 -5.83 -12.98 -11.57
CA SER A 191 -6.05 -12.67 -12.99
C SER A 191 -7.53 -12.37 -13.29
N LYS A 192 -8.46 -13.15 -12.72
CA LYS A 192 -9.91 -12.89 -12.82
C LYS A 192 -10.35 -11.63 -12.10
N ALA A 193 -9.63 -11.21 -11.07
CA ALA A 193 -9.82 -9.95 -10.35
C ALA A 193 -9.24 -8.74 -11.11
N HIS A 194 -8.79 -8.93 -12.36
CA HIS A 194 -8.28 -7.90 -13.27
C HIS A 194 -6.92 -7.31 -12.90
N ALA A 195 -6.09 -8.02 -12.11
CA ALA A 195 -4.72 -7.59 -11.91
C ALA A 195 -3.93 -7.65 -13.24
N ASP A 196 -3.08 -6.66 -13.48
CA ASP A 196 -2.23 -6.59 -14.68
C ASP A 196 -0.95 -7.43 -14.50
N VAL A 197 -0.48 -7.56 -13.27
CA VAL A 197 0.74 -8.32 -12.91
C VAL A 197 0.52 -9.13 -11.64
N VAL A 198 0.96 -10.39 -11.63
CA VAL A 198 1.11 -11.20 -10.41
C VAL A 198 2.59 -11.43 -10.14
N LEU A 199 3.05 -11.07 -8.94
CA LEU A 199 4.42 -11.29 -8.48
C LEU A 199 4.45 -12.48 -7.52
N ILE A 200 5.27 -13.49 -7.83
CA ILE A 200 5.54 -14.63 -6.96
C ILE A 200 6.89 -14.42 -6.27
N SER A 201 6.85 -14.14 -4.96
CA SER A 201 8.06 -13.99 -4.14
C SER A 201 8.51 -15.31 -3.53
N GLY A 202 9.80 -15.62 -3.63
CA GLY A 202 10.41 -16.75 -2.92
C GLY A 202 10.59 -16.48 -1.42
N HIS A 203 10.60 -17.55 -0.63
CA HIS A 203 10.86 -17.51 0.82
C HIS A 203 12.21 -16.88 1.20
N ASP A 204 13.16 -16.85 0.27
CA ASP A 204 14.51 -16.33 0.46
C ASP A 204 14.60 -14.79 0.31
N GLY A 205 13.48 -14.11 0.12
CA GLY A 205 13.37 -12.65 0.11
C GLY A 205 14.00 -11.98 1.35
N GLY A 206 14.61 -10.81 1.15
CA GLY A 206 15.20 -10.02 2.24
C GLY A 206 14.16 -9.31 3.10
N THR A 207 14.57 -8.86 4.29
CA THR A 207 13.77 -7.97 5.15
C THR A 207 14.66 -7.10 6.03
N GLY A 208 14.19 -5.89 6.36
CA GLY A 208 14.83 -5.05 7.36
C GLY A 208 14.56 -5.49 8.79
N ALA A 209 13.37 -6.04 9.06
CA ALA A 209 12.93 -6.55 10.36
C ALA A 209 11.85 -7.64 10.21
N SER A 210 12.06 -8.78 10.84
CA SER A 210 11.14 -9.92 10.86
C SER A 210 11.49 -10.87 12.00
N PRO A 211 10.53 -11.60 12.59
CA PRO A 211 10.81 -12.72 13.46
C PRO A 211 11.71 -13.76 12.78
N LEU A 212 12.65 -14.33 13.54
CA LEU A 212 13.57 -15.34 13.02
C LEU A 212 12.83 -16.62 12.59
N THR A 213 11.74 -16.96 13.30
CA THR A 213 10.88 -18.10 12.97
C THR A 213 10.33 -17.98 11.55
N SER A 214 9.74 -16.84 11.21
CA SER A 214 9.15 -16.58 9.90
C SER A 214 10.20 -16.58 8.79
N LEU A 215 11.36 -15.96 9.06
CA LEU A 215 12.50 -15.97 8.14
C LEU A 215 13.06 -17.36 7.79
N LYS A 216 12.88 -18.34 8.67
CA LYS A 216 13.45 -19.69 8.51
C LYS A 216 12.44 -20.75 8.13
N HIS A 217 11.15 -20.52 8.42
CA HIS A 217 10.14 -21.57 8.40
C HIS A 217 8.87 -21.24 7.64
N ALA A 218 8.75 -20.05 7.04
CA ALA A 218 7.57 -19.67 6.25
C ALA A 218 7.90 -19.41 4.78
N GLY A 219 6.98 -19.77 3.88
CA GLY A 219 7.11 -19.67 2.44
C GLY A 219 7.85 -20.85 1.78
N ALA A 220 7.80 -20.89 0.45
CA ALA A 220 8.47 -21.89 -0.39
C ALA A 220 9.43 -21.24 -1.41
N PRO A 221 10.33 -22.03 -2.04
CA PRO A 221 11.13 -21.59 -3.19
C PRO A 221 10.25 -21.02 -4.31
N TRP A 222 10.68 -19.91 -4.90
CA TRP A 222 9.93 -19.28 -6.00
C TRP A 222 9.86 -20.18 -7.22
N GLU A 223 10.83 -21.08 -7.43
CA GLU A 223 10.82 -22.04 -8.54
C GLU A 223 9.51 -22.83 -8.54
N LEU A 224 9.09 -23.35 -7.37
CA LEU A 224 7.85 -24.12 -7.20
C LEU A 224 6.61 -23.26 -7.46
N GLY A 225 6.51 -22.12 -6.80
CA GLY A 225 5.33 -21.25 -6.91
C GLY A 225 5.17 -20.64 -8.31
N LEU A 226 6.29 -20.34 -8.98
CA LEU A 226 6.31 -19.80 -10.34
C LEU A 226 5.82 -20.83 -11.34
N ALA A 227 6.32 -22.06 -11.28
CA ALA A 227 5.86 -23.14 -12.15
C ALA A 227 4.38 -23.46 -11.92
N GLU A 228 3.93 -23.56 -10.67
CA GLU A 228 2.52 -23.79 -10.33
C GLU A 228 1.63 -22.68 -10.90
N THR A 229 2.07 -21.43 -10.78
CA THR A 229 1.38 -20.25 -11.33
C THR A 229 1.28 -20.31 -12.85
N GLN A 230 2.40 -20.56 -13.53
CA GLN A 230 2.45 -20.70 -14.99
C GLN A 230 1.49 -21.79 -15.46
N GLN A 231 1.59 -22.99 -14.89
CA GLN A 231 0.78 -24.14 -15.26
C GLN A 231 -0.72 -23.87 -15.04
N THR A 232 -1.08 -23.31 -13.87
CA THR A 232 -2.48 -23.05 -13.53
C THR A 232 -3.10 -21.98 -14.43
N LEU A 233 -2.36 -20.91 -14.73
CA LEU A 233 -2.85 -19.85 -15.63
C LEU A 233 -3.06 -20.37 -17.06
N LEU A 234 -2.17 -21.24 -17.56
CA LEU A 234 -2.32 -21.90 -18.86
C LEU A 234 -3.57 -22.78 -18.89
N LEU A 235 -3.74 -23.66 -17.90
CA LEU A 235 -4.87 -24.58 -17.80
C LEU A 235 -6.23 -23.86 -17.76
N ASN A 236 -6.26 -22.62 -17.26
CA ASN A 236 -7.48 -21.81 -17.16
C ASN A 236 -7.67 -20.81 -18.31
N GLY A 237 -6.75 -20.74 -19.27
CA GLY A 237 -6.82 -19.74 -20.36
C GLY A 237 -6.72 -18.29 -19.86
N LEU A 238 -5.95 -18.06 -18.80
CA LEU A 238 -5.79 -16.75 -18.14
C LEU A 238 -4.40 -16.15 -18.30
N ARG A 239 -3.46 -16.89 -18.90
CA ARG A 239 -2.04 -16.48 -19.00
C ARG A 239 -1.81 -15.33 -19.97
N ASP A 240 -2.71 -15.17 -20.95
CA ASP A 240 -2.67 -14.18 -22.03
C ASP A 240 -2.79 -12.72 -21.55
N ARG A 241 -3.42 -12.48 -20.40
CA ARG A 241 -3.80 -11.13 -19.95
C ARG A 241 -3.10 -10.63 -18.69
N ILE A 242 -2.22 -11.44 -18.10
CA ILE A 242 -1.51 -11.11 -16.87
C ILE A 242 -0.01 -11.33 -17.04
N VAL A 243 0.79 -10.35 -16.62
CA VAL A 243 2.25 -10.50 -16.55
C VAL A 243 2.61 -11.29 -15.29
N VAL A 244 3.49 -12.29 -15.41
CA VAL A 244 4.02 -13.01 -14.25
C VAL A 244 5.40 -12.46 -13.90
N GLN A 245 5.56 -11.94 -12.70
CA GLN A 245 6.82 -11.44 -12.15
C GLN A 245 7.34 -12.40 -11.08
N THR A 246 8.66 -12.49 -10.91
CA THR A 246 9.26 -13.23 -9.77
C THR A 246 10.35 -12.44 -9.07
N ASP A 247 10.49 -12.63 -7.76
CA ASP A 247 11.64 -12.18 -6.96
C ASP A 247 12.04 -13.26 -5.94
N GLY A 248 13.21 -13.11 -5.33
CA GLY A 248 13.74 -14.09 -4.36
C GLY A 248 15.20 -14.42 -4.62
N GLN A 249 16.10 -13.60 -4.07
CA GLN A 249 17.56 -13.73 -4.23
C GLN A 249 18.02 -13.96 -5.68
N LEU A 250 17.39 -13.31 -6.67
CA LEU A 250 17.93 -13.25 -8.03
C LEU A 250 19.23 -12.43 -7.99
N LYS A 251 20.31 -12.99 -8.53
CA LYS A 251 21.66 -12.40 -8.46
C LYS A 251 22.44 -12.48 -9.76
N THR A 252 22.01 -13.30 -10.71
CA THR A 252 22.73 -13.64 -11.94
C THR A 252 21.81 -13.59 -13.14
N GLY A 253 22.35 -13.40 -14.33
CA GLY A 253 21.61 -13.56 -15.59
C GLY A 253 21.07 -14.99 -15.74
N ARG A 254 21.80 -15.99 -15.22
CA ARG A 254 21.30 -17.37 -15.13
C ARG A 254 20.02 -17.52 -14.31
N ASP A 255 19.91 -16.83 -13.16
CA ASP A 255 18.67 -16.84 -12.37
C ASP A 255 17.49 -16.28 -13.18
N VAL A 256 17.73 -15.22 -13.96
CA VAL A 256 16.73 -14.58 -14.83
C VAL A 256 16.26 -15.54 -15.92
N VAL A 257 17.19 -16.20 -16.63
CA VAL A 257 16.84 -17.14 -17.71
C VAL A 257 16.08 -18.35 -17.18
N ILE A 258 16.46 -18.89 -16.01
CA ILE A 258 15.69 -19.97 -15.38
C ILE A 258 14.28 -19.51 -15.03
N ALA A 259 14.14 -18.33 -14.42
CA ALA A 259 12.83 -17.76 -14.12
C ALA A 259 11.99 -17.55 -15.39
N ALA A 260 12.61 -17.08 -16.48
CA ALA A 260 11.94 -16.92 -17.76
C ALA A 260 11.41 -18.25 -18.30
N LEU A 261 12.27 -19.29 -18.35
CA LEU A 261 11.88 -20.63 -18.79
C LEU A 261 10.74 -21.21 -17.94
N LEU A 262 10.70 -20.90 -16.64
CA LEU A 262 9.60 -21.27 -15.73
C LEU A 262 8.33 -20.42 -15.89
N GLY A 263 8.36 -19.33 -16.66
CA GLY A 263 7.18 -18.55 -17.05
C GLY A 263 7.18 -17.07 -16.63
N ALA A 264 8.22 -16.56 -15.99
CA ALA A 264 8.30 -15.15 -15.59
C ALA A 264 8.65 -14.22 -16.77
N GLU A 265 8.09 -13.02 -16.77
CA GLU A 265 8.28 -11.95 -17.76
C GLU A 265 9.04 -10.74 -17.20
N GLU A 266 8.97 -10.54 -15.88
CA GLU A 266 9.59 -9.44 -15.15
C GLU A 266 10.32 -10.00 -13.90
N PHE A 267 11.39 -9.33 -13.48
CA PHE A 267 12.34 -9.85 -12.48
C PHE A 267 12.67 -8.79 -11.41
N GLY A 268 12.48 -9.16 -10.14
CA GLY A 268 12.73 -8.28 -8.99
C GLY A 268 14.05 -8.58 -8.28
N PHE A 269 14.84 -7.54 -8.03
CA PHE A 269 16.13 -7.61 -7.37
C PHE A 269 16.18 -6.70 -6.15
N ALA A 270 16.34 -7.27 -4.95
CA ALA A 270 16.38 -6.48 -3.71
C ALA A 270 17.78 -6.46 -3.09
N THR A 271 18.25 -7.59 -2.59
CA THR A 271 19.51 -7.65 -1.83
C THR A 271 20.74 -7.33 -2.68
N ALA A 272 20.81 -7.79 -3.94
CA ALA A 272 21.99 -7.57 -4.78
C ALA A 272 22.24 -6.08 -5.09
N PRO A 273 21.24 -5.28 -5.52
CA PRO A 273 21.40 -3.83 -5.66
C PRO A 273 21.83 -3.11 -4.38
N LEU A 274 21.37 -3.58 -3.20
CA LEU A 274 21.84 -3.03 -1.91
C LEU A 274 23.31 -3.37 -1.62
N VAL A 275 23.75 -4.58 -1.96
CA VAL A 275 25.16 -5.00 -1.80
C VAL A 275 26.06 -4.17 -2.71
N VAL A 276 25.68 -4.00 -3.97
CA VAL A 276 26.38 -3.14 -4.93
C VAL A 276 26.42 -1.68 -4.47
N SER A 277 25.37 -1.23 -3.79
CA SER A 277 25.30 0.10 -3.16
C SER A 277 26.06 0.22 -1.83
N GLY A 278 26.72 -0.84 -1.36
CA GLY A 278 27.61 -0.82 -0.19
C GLY A 278 27.19 -1.70 1.00
N CYS A 279 26.08 -2.45 0.93
CA CYS A 279 25.70 -3.37 2.00
C CYS A 279 26.74 -4.50 2.19
N VAL A 280 27.30 -4.58 3.40
CA VAL A 280 28.29 -5.60 3.79
C VAL A 280 27.68 -6.84 4.47
N MET A 281 26.35 -7.02 4.36
CA MET A 281 25.61 -8.18 4.89
C MET A 281 25.80 -8.43 6.41
N MET A 282 25.95 -7.37 7.20
CA MET A 282 26.11 -7.44 8.66
C MET A 282 24.83 -7.87 9.41
N ARG A 283 23.65 -7.77 8.78
CA ARG A 283 22.33 -8.20 9.30
C ARG A 283 21.86 -7.48 10.58
N VAL A 284 22.29 -6.24 10.78
CA VAL A 284 21.85 -5.35 11.88
C VAL A 284 20.80 -4.31 11.44
N CYS A 285 20.10 -4.57 10.34
CA CYS A 285 19.18 -3.62 9.68
C CYS A 285 18.06 -3.10 10.60
N HIS A 286 17.58 -3.95 11.51
CA HIS A 286 16.52 -3.64 12.48
C HIS A 286 17.02 -2.81 13.68
N LEU A 287 18.33 -2.79 13.95
CA LEU A 287 18.90 -2.12 15.12
C LEU A 287 19.21 -0.64 14.89
N ASP A 288 19.03 -0.16 13.67
CA ASP A 288 19.43 1.18 13.24
C ASP A 288 20.94 1.44 13.23
N THR A 289 21.77 0.39 13.35
CA THR A 289 23.23 0.48 13.50
C THR A 289 24.01 0.10 12.23
N CYS A 290 23.42 0.27 11.05
CA CYS A 290 24.07 -0.09 9.79
C CYS A 290 25.39 0.69 9.60
N PRO A 291 26.56 0.02 9.52
CA PRO A 291 27.86 0.69 9.54
C PRO A 291 28.19 1.50 8.29
N VAL A 292 27.42 1.28 7.21
CA VAL A 292 27.65 1.78 5.84
C VAL A 292 26.50 2.66 5.34
N GLY A 293 25.63 3.11 6.23
CA GLY A 293 24.58 4.08 5.87
C GLY A 293 23.45 3.55 4.98
N VAL A 294 23.33 2.23 4.77
CA VAL A 294 22.28 1.63 3.93
C VAL A 294 20.96 1.44 4.67
N ALA A 295 20.98 0.71 5.80
CA ALA A 295 19.77 0.29 6.52
C ALA A 295 19.66 0.98 7.89
N THR A 296 19.78 2.30 7.92
CA THR A 296 19.76 3.13 9.13
C THR A 296 19.14 4.50 8.84
N GLN A 297 18.49 5.07 9.84
CA GLN A 297 18.00 6.45 9.86
C GLN A 297 18.91 7.35 10.71
N ASN A 298 19.81 6.80 11.51
CA ASN A 298 20.80 7.56 12.27
C ASN A 298 21.61 8.51 11.35
N PRO A 299 21.54 9.84 11.56
CA PRO A 299 22.21 10.82 10.70
C PRO A 299 23.72 10.62 10.56
N GLU A 300 24.41 10.23 11.64
CA GLU A 300 25.87 10.03 11.61
C GLU A 300 26.27 8.79 10.82
N LEU A 301 25.44 7.74 10.85
CA LEU A 301 25.68 6.54 10.07
C LEU A 301 25.30 6.71 8.60
N ARG A 302 24.26 7.49 8.29
CA ARG A 302 23.85 7.84 6.92
C ARG A 302 24.97 8.54 6.14
N LYS A 303 25.76 9.40 6.79
CA LYS A 303 26.94 10.06 6.18
C LYS A 303 27.98 9.08 5.64
N ARG A 304 27.94 7.81 6.05
CA ARG A 304 28.86 6.76 5.60
C ARG A 304 28.39 6.06 4.32
N PHE A 305 27.21 6.40 3.79
CA PHE A 305 26.73 5.85 2.53
C PHE A 305 27.58 6.36 1.36
N THR A 306 28.13 5.42 0.58
CA THR A 306 29.01 5.71 -0.57
C THR A 306 28.48 5.15 -1.88
N GLY A 307 27.30 4.54 -1.87
CA GLY A 307 26.65 4.02 -3.07
C GLY A 307 26.33 5.13 -4.07
N LYS A 308 26.36 4.80 -5.35
CA LYS A 308 26.06 5.73 -6.44
C LYS A 308 25.14 5.06 -7.46
N PRO A 309 24.30 5.83 -8.18
CA PRO A 309 23.44 5.28 -9.21
C PRO A 309 24.21 4.44 -10.23
N GLU A 310 25.40 4.91 -10.65
CA GLU A 310 26.22 4.26 -11.67
C GLU A 310 26.65 2.84 -11.28
N PHE A 311 26.80 2.55 -9.98
CA PHE A 311 27.13 1.20 -9.52
C PHE A 311 25.97 0.23 -9.76
N VAL A 312 24.74 0.70 -9.51
CA VAL A 312 23.51 -0.07 -9.69
C VAL A 312 23.23 -0.25 -11.18
N GLU A 313 23.41 0.80 -11.98
CA GLU A 313 23.32 0.76 -13.45
C GLU A 313 24.26 -0.32 -14.02
N THR A 314 25.55 -0.24 -13.70
CA THR A 314 26.57 -1.21 -14.15
C THR A 314 26.22 -2.64 -13.74
N PHE A 315 25.71 -2.84 -12.52
CA PHE A 315 25.27 -4.16 -12.08
C PHE A 315 24.17 -4.72 -12.98
N PHE A 316 23.12 -3.94 -13.26
CA PHE A 316 22.03 -4.40 -14.10
C PHE A 316 22.45 -4.61 -15.56
N GLU A 317 23.36 -3.79 -16.09
CA GLU A 317 23.95 -3.98 -17.42
C GLU A 317 24.70 -5.32 -17.51
N TYR A 318 25.48 -5.68 -16.49
CA TYR A 318 26.16 -6.99 -16.45
C TYR A 318 25.19 -8.16 -16.37
N ILE A 319 24.12 -8.04 -15.57
CA ILE A 319 23.07 -9.07 -15.53
C ILE A 319 22.38 -9.19 -16.89
N ALA A 320 22.06 -8.07 -17.54
CA ALA A 320 21.41 -8.07 -18.85
C ALA A 320 22.31 -8.67 -19.93
N GLU A 321 23.63 -8.39 -19.90
CA GLU A 321 24.58 -8.98 -20.84
C GLU A 321 24.72 -10.50 -20.63
N GLU A 322 24.82 -10.97 -19.39
CA GLU A 322 24.81 -12.41 -19.09
C GLU A 322 23.51 -13.08 -19.57
N VAL A 323 22.35 -12.40 -19.46
CA VAL A 323 21.10 -12.90 -20.06
C VAL A 323 21.24 -13.04 -21.58
N ARG A 324 21.82 -12.06 -22.28
CA ARG A 324 22.00 -12.13 -23.73
C ARG A 324 22.90 -13.30 -24.14
N GLU A 325 24.01 -13.49 -23.43
CA GLU A 325 24.92 -14.62 -23.67
C GLU A 325 24.22 -15.98 -23.52
N LEU A 326 23.39 -16.12 -22.48
CA LEU A 326 22.64 -17.35 -22.23
C LEU A 326 21.50 -17.55 -23.24
N LEU A 327 20.82 -16.49 -23.68
CA LEU A 327 19.81 -16.56 -24.75
C LEU A 327 20.45 -16.99 -26.08
N ALA A 328 21.64 -16.43 -26.40
CA ALA A 328 22.40 -16.82 -27.58
C ALA A 328 22.80 -18.30 -27.53
N GLN A 329 23.29 -18.77 -26.37
CA GLN A 329 23.61 -20.18 -26.13
C GLN A 329 22.38 -21.09 -26.32
N LEU A 330 21.22 -20.63 -25.86
CA LEU A 330 19.93 -21.32 -25.97
C LEU A 330 19.19 -21.04 -27.28
N GLY A 331 19.79 -20.36 -28.25
CA GLY A 331 19.19 -20.11 -29.56
C GLY A 331 17.93 -19.23 -29.58
N PHE A 332 17.71 -18.39 -28.57
CA PHE A 332 16.59 -17.45 -28.49
C PHE A 332 17.04 -16.04 -28.87
N LYS A 333 16.28 -15.35 -29.73
CA LYS A 333 16.59 -13.97 -30.14
C LYS A 333 16.10 -12.95 -29.13
N THR A 334 15.07 -13.28 -28.37
CA THR A 334 14.54 -12.41 -27.32
C THR A 334 14.25 -13.23 -26.06
N LEU A 335 14.30 -12.58 -24.90
CA LEU A 335 13.90 -13.14 -23.62
C LEU A 335 12.43 -13.56 -23.66
N GLN A 336 11.59 -12.84 -24.40
CA GLN A 336 10.17 -13.18 -24.59
C GLN A 336 9.99 -14.55 -25.26
N GLU A 337 10.83 -14.90 -26.25
CA GLU A 337 10.80 -16.21 -26.89
C GLU A 337 11.18 -17.35 -25.94
N ALA A 338 11.93 -17.08 -24.87
CA ALA A 338 12.30 -18.10 -23.88
C ALA A 338 11.19 -18.38 -22.85
N ILE A 339 10.18 -17.51 -22.74
CA ILE A 339 9.24 -17.54 -21.61
C ILE A 339 8.37 -18.80 -21.64
N GLY A 340 8.36 -19.54 -20.53
CA GLY A 340 7.54 -20.73 -20.35
C GLY A 340 8.04 -21.98 -21.07
N HIS A 341 9.23 -21.93 -21.71
CA HIS A 341 9.85 -23.07 -22.38
C HIS A 341 10.61 -23.99 -21.38
N VAL A 342 9.86 -24.53 -20.41
CA VAL A 342 10.38 -25.40 -19.34
C VAL A 342 11.13 -26.64 -19.85
N GLU A 343 10.86 -27.07 -21.08
CA GLU A 343 11.51 -28.22 -21.71
C GLU A 343 13.04 -28.09 -21.81
N TYR A 344 13.59 -26.87 -21.81
CA TYR A 344 15.03 -26.59 -21.87
C TYR A 344 15.72 -26.57 -20.50
N LEU A 345 14.99 -26.84 -19.42
CA LEU A 345 15.56 -27.09 -18.10
C LEU A 345 15.86 -28.58 -17.92
N ASP A 346 17.03 -28.87 -17.35
CA ASP A 346 17.46 -30.20 -16.95
C ASP A 346 17.66 -30.25 -15.44
N THR A 347 17.01 -31.19 -14.76
CA THR A 347 17.06 -31.33 -13.31
C THR A 347 17.76 -32.61 -12.86
N ARG A 348 18.39 -33.36 -13.78
CA ARG A 348 19.06 -34.63 -13.46
C ARG A 348 20.10 -34.49 -12.36
N ASP A 349 20.91 -33.43 -12.39
CA ASP A 349 21.91 -33.16 -11.35
C ASP A 349 21.28 -32.89 -9.99
N ALA A 350 20.09 -32.28 -9.96
CA ALA A 350 19.33 -32.07 -8.74
C ALA A 350 18.83 -33.38 -8.14
N VAL A 351 18.29 -34.28 -8.96
CA VAL A 351 17.79 -35.60 -8.54
C VAL A 351 18.93 -36.53 -8.11
N ASN A 352 20.08 -36.45 -8.78
CA ASN A 352 21.25 -37.27 -8.49
C ASN A 352 22.05 -36.80 -7.26
N TYR A 353 21.73 -35.63 -6.70
CA TYR A 353 22.40 -35.13 -5.51
C TYR A 353 22.07 -36.00 -4.29
N TRP A 354 23.09 -36.41 -3.52
CA TRP A 354 22.92 -37.43 -2.47
C TRP A 354 21.91 -37.07 -1.37
N LYS A 355 21.76 -35.79 -0.99
CA LYS A 355 20.73 -35.34 -0.04
C LYS A 355 19.34 -35.18 -0.67
N ALA A 356 19.26 -35.16 -1.99
CA ALA A 356 18.03 -35.00 -2.76
C ALA A 356 17.53 -36.34 -3.33
N HIS A 357 18.13 -37.46 -2.90
CA HIS A 357 17.68 -38.79 -3.30
C HIS A 357 16.20 -38.99 -2.93
N GLY A 358 15.36 -39.25 -3.94
CA GLY A 358 13.90 -39.36 -3.80
C GLY A 358 13.12 -38.06 -4.10
N LEU A 359 13.79 -36.95 -4.43
CA LEU A 359 13.14 -35.73 -4.91
C LEU A 359 12.66 -35.93 -6.35
N ASP A 360 11.37 -35.72 -6.60
CA ASP A 360 10.79 -35.68 -7.94
C ASP A 360 10.52 -34.23 -8.36
N LEU A 361 11.27 -33.76 -9.36
CA LEU A 361 11.12 -32.43 -9.95
C LEU A 361 10.38 -32.46 -11.29
N ALA A 362 9.94 -33.63 -11.77
CA ALA A 362 9.19 -33.73 -13.03
C ALA A 362 7.92 -32.87 -13.04
N PRO A 363 7.14 -32.76 -11.94
CA PRO A 363 5.95 -31.88 -11.92
C PRO A 363 6.27 -30.40 -12.19
N LEU A 364 7.47 -29.93 -11.81
CA LEU A 364 7.91 -28.55 -12.06
C LEU A 364 8.11 -28.27 -13.55
N LEU A 365 8.61 -29.27 -14.29
CA LEU A 365 8.99 -29.14 -15.70
C LEU A 365 7.86 -29.52 -16.66
N MET A 366 6.64 -29.71 -16.14
CA MET A 366 5.49 -30.04 -16.96
C MET A 366 4.99 -28.78 -17.67
N ARG A 367 5.00 -28.80 -18.99
CA ARG A 367 4.21 -27.88 -19.81
C ARG A 367 2.82 -28.50 -20.03
N PRO A 368 1.73 -27.86 -19.57
CA PRO A 368 0.39 -28.35 -19.86
C PRO A 368 0.12 -28.37 -21.38
N ASP A 369 -0.48 -29.45 -21.87
CA ASP A 369 -0.87 -29.61 -23.27
C ASP A 369 -2.22 -28.91 -23.52
N VAL A 370 -2.16 -27.57 -23.61
CA VAL A 370 -3.32 -26.69 -23.82
C VAL A 370 -2.98 -25.59 -24.81
N ASP A 371 -3.98 -25.16 -25.59
CA ASP A 371 -3.85 -24.01 -26.48
C ASP A 371 -4.00 -22.70 -25.69
N SER A 372 -2.90 -22.25 -25.09
CA SER A 372 -2.81 -21.00 -24.33
C SER A 372 -1.48 -20.31 -24.59
N ALA A 373 -1.50 -18.97 -24.61
CA ALA A 373 -0.28 -18.18 -24.67
C ALA A 373 0.63 -18.45 -23.47
N LEU A 374 1.95 -18.58 -23.69
CA LEU A 374 2.94 -18.83 -22.64
C LEU A 374 3.29 -17.58 -21.83
N HIS A 375 3.04 -16.42 -22.40
CA HIS A 375 3.29 -15.10 -21.81
C HIS A 375 2.09 -14.18 -22.09
N ARG A 376 2.13 -12.96 -21.55
CA ARG A 376 1.06 -11.99 -21.75
C ARG A 376 1.05 -11.50 -23.20
N THR A 377 -0.10 -11.52 -23.85
CA THR A 377 -0.33 -11.08 -25.25
C THR A 377 -1.41 -10.01 -25.36
N THR A 378 -2.26 -9.86 -24.33
CA THR A 378 -3.33 -8.85 -24.25
C THR A 378 -3.31 -8.14 -22.90
N THR A 379 -4.18 -7.15 -22.71
CA THR A 379 -4.33 -6.36 -21.48
C THR A 379 -5.65 -6.65 -20.78
N GLN A 380 -5.75 -6.34 -19.49
CA GLN A 380 -7.00 -6.40 -18.75
C GLN A 380 -7.95 -5.25 -19.14
N ASP A 381 -9.24 -5.56 -19.27
CA ASP A 381 -10.29 -4.54 -19.27
C ASP A 381 -10.75 -4.30 -17.83
N HIS A 382 -10.59 -3.06 -17.36
CA HIS A 382 -10.93 -2.64 -16.01
C HIS A 382 -12.34 -2.02 -15.89
N GLY A 383 -13.09 -1.93 -17.00
CA GLY A 383 -14.49 -1.48 -17.02
C GLY A 383 -14.72 -0.01 -16.69
N LEU A 384 -13.67 0.83 -16.69
CA LEU A 384 -13.72 2.23 -16.26
C LEU A 384 -14.64 3.11 -17.13
N VAL A 385 -14.92 2.70 -18.36
CA VAL A 385 -15.81 3.44 -19.29
C VAL A 385 -17.22 3.60 -18.69
N ASN A 386 -17.65 2.67 -17.84
CA ASN A 386 -18.97 2.68 -17.22
C ASN A 386 -19.00 3.36 -15.84
N ALA A 387 -17.87 3.91 -15.36
CA ALA A 387 -17.81 4.58 -14.07
C ALA A 387 -18.65 5.86 -14.07
N LEU A 388 -19.41 6.08 -12.98
CA LEU A 388 -20.21 7.29 -12.78
C LEU A 388 -19.32 8.55 -12.82
N ASP A 389 -18.08 8.43 -12.39
CA ASP A 389 -17.11 9.51 -12.38
C ASP A 389 -16.84 10.12 -13.74
N ASN A 390 -17.01 9.41 -14.86
CA ASN A 390 -16.88 10.03 -16.18
C ASN A 390 -17.87 11.21 -16.31
N LYS A 391 -19.10 11.02 -15.85
CA LYS A 391 -20.12 12.08 -15.79
C LYS A 391 -19.76 13.17 -14.78
N LEU A 392 -19.20 12.80 -13.62
CA LEU A 392 -18.77 13.79 -12.61
C LEU A 392 -17.64 14.67 -13.13
N ILE A 393 -16.68 14.10 -13.85
CA ILE A 393 -15.57 14.83 -14.50
C ILE A 393 -16.10 15.81 -15.54
N ASP A 394 -17.02 15.36 -16.41
CA ASP A 394 -17.64 16.22 -17.42
C ASP A 394 -18.36 17.42 -16.79
N LEU A 395 -19.18 17.18 -15.77
CA LEU A 395 -19.90 18.22 -15.04
C LEU A 395 -18.98 19.14 -14.23
N SER A 396 -17.78 18.67 -13.87
CA SER A 396 -16.79 19.43 -13.11
C SER A 396 -15.81 20.22 -13.98
N SER A 397 -16.00 20.27 -15.31
CA SER A 397 -15.03 20.89 -16.22
C SER A 397 -14.71 22.36 -15.87
N ALA A 398 -15.66 23.14 -15.33
CA ALA A 398 -15.41 24.53 -14.94
C ALA A 398 -14.48 24.63 -13.72
N ALA A 399 -14.69 23.76 -12.73
CA ALA A 399 -13.81 23.66 -11.56
C ALA A 399 -12.39 23.20 -11.93
N LEU A 400 -12.29 22.19 -12.81
CA LEU A 400 -10.99 21.63 -13.23
C LEU A 400 -10.16 22.59 -14.11
N LYS A 401 -10.81 23.49 -14.87
CA LYS A 401 -10.10 24.43 -15.76
C LYS A 401 -9.85 25.78 -15.11
N SER A 402 -10.84 26.30 -14.39
CA SER A 402 -10.88 27.68 -13.91
C SER A 402 -11.02 27.81 -12.39
N LYS A 403 -11.02 26.69 -11.64
CA LYS A 403 -11.22 26.65 -10.17
C LYS A 403 -12.55 27.25 -9.70
N GLU A 404 -13.54 27.30 -10.59
CA GLU A 404 -14.89 27.77 -10.27
C GLU A 404 -15.61 26.78 -9.36
N ARG A 405 -16.49 27.28 -8.49
CA ARG A 405 -17.31 26.42 -7.63
C ARG A 405 -18.41 25.74 -8.45
N VAL A 406 -18.49 24.42 -8.36
CA VAL A 406 -19.47 23.59 -9.07
C VAL A 406 -20.28 22.78 -8.07
N ARG A 407 -21.60 22.73 -8.28
CA ARG A 407 -22.53 21.88 -7.53
C ARG A 407 -23.17 20.87 -8.47
N ILE A 408 -23.17 19.60 -8.09
CA ILE A 408 -23.69 18.49 -8.88
C ILE A 408 -24.73 17.76 -8.03
N ASP A 409 -25.87 17.42 -8.61
CA ASP A 409 -26.92 16.61 -7.97
C ASP A 409 -27.25 15.43 -8.89
N LEU A 410 -27.09 14.19 -8.39
CA LEU A 410 -27.27 12.97 -9.16
C LEU A 410 -27.83 11.80 -8.33
N PRO A 411 -28.56 10.86 -8.94
CA PRO A 411 -28.90 9.59 -8.28
C PRO A 411 -27.68 8.66 -8.20
N ILE A 412 -27.66 7.79 -7.18
CA ILE A 412 -26.66 6.72 -7.02
C ILE A 412 -27.32 5.38 -6.69
N ARG A 413 -26.70 4.28 -7.12
CA ARG A 413 -27.10 2.90 -6.82
C ARG A 413 -25.90 2.08 -6.36
N ASN A 414 -26.15 0.97 -5.68
CA ASN A 414 -25.11 0.11 -5.10
C ASN A 414 -24.13 -0.49 -6.13
N VAL A 415 -24.50 -0.51 -7.41
CA VAL A 415 -23.62 -0.89 -8.52
C VAL A 415 -22.57 0.18 -8.87
N ASN A 416 -22.80 1.43 -8.45
CA ASN A 416 -21.85 2.52 -8.58
C ASN A 416 -20.83 2.43 -7.43
N ARG A 417 -19.66 1.90 -7.75
CA ARG A 417 -18.55 1.68 -6.80
C ARG A 417 -17.49 2.74 -7.02
N THR A 418 -16.73 3.04 -5.96
CA THR A 418 -15.57 3.93 -6.00
C THR A 418 -15.89 5.34 -6.52
N VAL A 419 -17.10 5.82 -6.25
CA VAL A 419 -17.60 7.10 -6.80
C VAL A 419 -16.83 8.27 -6.21
N GLY A 420 -16.39 9.18 -7.08
CA GLY A 420 -15.62 10.38 -6.77
C GLY A 420 -14.10 10.22 -6.90
N THR A 421 -13.60 8.99 -6.97
CA THR A 421 -12.15 8.71 -6.97
C THR A 421 -11.47 9.08 -8.28
N MET A 422 -12.07 8.84 -9.45
CA MET A 422 -11.46 9.27 -10.71
C MET A 422 -11.50 10.80 -10.81
N LEU A 423 -12.60 11.44 -10.39
CA LEU A 423 -12.65 12.91 -10.30
C LEU A 423 -11.56 13.45 -9.37
N GLY A 424 -11.41 12.84 -8.20
CA GLY A 424 -10.35 13.16 -7.24
C GLY A 424 -8.95 13.04 -7.87
N SER A 425 -8.70 11.97 -8.64
CA SER A 425 -7.43 11.80 -9.35
C SER A 425 -7.15 12.91 -10.36
N GLN A 426 -8.19 13.44 -11.05
CA GLN A 426 -8.03 14.56 -11.98
C GLN A 426 -7.66 15.85 -11.26
N ILE A 427 -8.31 16.11 -10.12
CA ILE A 427 -7.96 17.25 -9.25
C ILE A 427 -6.49 17.17 -8.85
N THR A 428 -6.04 16.00 -8.36
CA THR A 428 -4.66 15.81 -7.92
C THR A 428 -3.65 15.90 -9.06
N ARG A 429 -3.94 15.36 -10.25
CA ARG A 429 -3.03 15.50 -11.40
C ARG A 429 -2.83 16.95 -11.82
N MET A 430 -3.87 17.78 -11.71
CA MET A 430 -3.81 19.18 -12.10
C MET A 430 -3.20 20.09 -11.03
N TYR A 431 -3.40 19.78 -9.75
CA TYR A 431 -3.08 20.69 -8.64
C TYR A 431 -2.19 20.09 -7.54
N GLY A 432 -1.73 18.84 -7.71
CA GLY A 432 -0.92 18.10 -6.75
C GLY A 432 -1.64 17.89 -5.41
N ALA A 433 -0.86 17.65 -4.35
CA ALA A 433 -1.35 17.46 -2.99
C ALA A 433 -2.18 18.62 -2.43
N ASN A 434 -2.00 19.86 -2.94
CA ASN A 434 -2.75 21.03 -2.48
C ASN A 434 -4.22 21.01 -2.93
N GLY A 435 -4.52 20.29 -4.01
CA GLY A 435 -5.86 20.17 -4.57
C GLY A 435 -6.51 21.52 -4.90
N LEU A 436 -7.82 21.59 -4.70
CA LEU A 436 -8.62 22.81 -4.84
C LEU A 436 -8.95 23.39 -3.47
N ASP A 437 -9.56 24.58 -3.44
CA ASP A 437 -10.11 25.10 -2.20
C ASP A 437 -11.32 24.25 -1.74
N PRO A 438 -11.61 24.20 -0.42
CA PRO A 438 -12.72 23.40 0.10
C PRO A 438 -14.04 23.77 -0.57
N ASP A 439 -14.85 22.73 -0.85
CA ASP A 439 -16.15 22.84 -1.53
C ASP A 439 -16.09 23.53 -2.91
N THR A 440 -14.94 23.50 -3.60
CA THR A 440 -14.89 23.89 -5.02
C THR A 440 -15.73 22.94 -5.87
N ILE A 441 -15.73 21.65 -5.60
CA ILE A 441 -16.66 20.69 -6.22
C ILE A 441 -17.48 20.04 -5.11
N ASP A 442 -18.79 20.30 -5.12
CA ASP A 442 -19.75 19.73 -4.17
C ASP A 442 -20.72 18.80 -4.93
N VAL A 443 -20.61 17.50 -4.67
CA VAL A 443 -21.41 16.45 -5.30
C VAL A 443 -22.43 15.93 -4.30
N THR A 444 -23.70 16.20 -4.56
CA THR A 444 -24.84 15.63 -3.85
C THR A 444 -25.38 14.40 -4.58
N LEU A 445 -25.53 13.31 -3.84
CA LEU A 445 -25.95 12.00 -4.31
C LEU A 445 -27.18 11.53 -3.54
N HIS A 446 -28.14 10.93 -4.24
CA HIS A 446 -29.37 10.39 -3.66
C HIS A 446 -29.52 8.90 -3.95
N GLY A 447 -29.65 8.08 -2.91
CA GLY A 447 -29.82 6.62 -3.02
C GLY A 447 -28.80 5.82 -2.20
N SER A 448 -28.47 4.62 -2.67
CA SER A 448 -27.55 3.72 -1.96
C SER A 448 -26.22 3.65 -2.72
N SER A 449 -25.10 3.98 -2.09
CA SER A 449 -23.77 3.88 -2.73
C SER A 449 -23.23 2.46 -2.67
N GLY A 450 -22.51 2.04 -3.72
CA GLY A 450 -21.67 0.86 -3.67
C GLY A 450 -20.44 1.03 -2.78
N GLN A 451 -19.57 0.04 -2.83
CA GLN A 451 -18.30 0.00 -2.10
C GLN A 451 -17.41 1.22 -2.43
N SER A 452 -16.61 1.66 -1.47
CA SER A 452 -15.53 2.64 -1.66
C SER A 452 -15.97 4.06 -2.06
N LEU A 453 -17.13 4.52 -1.60
CA LEU A 453 -17.59 5.90 -1.82
C LEU A 453 -16.55 6.92 -1.36
N GLY A 454 -16.11 7.80 -2.25
CA GLY A 454 -15.14 8.85 -1.92
C GLY A 454 -13.76 8.31 -1.54
N ALA A 455 -13.35 7.15 -2.05
CA ALA A 455 -12.00 6.63 -1.81
C ALA A 455 -10.93 7.59 -2.38
N PHE A 456 -9.86 7.82 -1.62
CA PHE A 456 -8.69 8.62 -2.01
C PHE A 456 -8.98 10.06 -2.48
N ILE A 457 -10.13 10.65 -2.13
CA ILE A 457 -10.45 12.00 -2.63
C ILE A 457 -9.55 13.07 -1.99
N PRO A 458 -9.04 14.04 -2.79
CA PRO A 458 -8.18 15.11 -2.30
C PRO A 458 -8.99 16.31 -1.78
N ARG A 459 -8.27 17.31 -1.24
CA ARG A 459 -8.85 18.61 -0.86
C ARG A 459 -9.59 19.27 -2.03
N GLY A 460 -10.77 19.77 -1.72
CA GLY A 460 -11.64 20.53 -2.62
C GLY A 460 -12.76 19.73 -3.30
N LEU A 461 -12.81 18.42 -3.08
CA LEU A 461 -13.97 17.58 -3.41
C LEU A 461 -14.76 17.24 -2.14
N THR A 462 -16.05 17.58 -2.17
CA THR A 462 -17.04 17.27 -1.14
C THR A 462 -18.11 16.37 -1.74
N ILE A 463 -18.38 15.23 -1.09
CA ILE A 463 -19.43 14.28 -1.48
C ILE A 463 -20.46 14.20 -0.36
N ARG A 464 -21.73 14.40 -0.72
CA ARG A 464 -22.88 14.38 0.18
C ARG A 464 -23.83 13.29 -0.25
N LEU A 465 -24.06 12.29 0.58
CA LEU A 465 -24.98 11.21 0.31
C LEU A 465 -26.22 11.33 1.20
N TYR A 466 -27.37 11.46 0.55
CA TYR A 466 -28.69 11.30 1.13
C TYR A 466 -29.17 9.87 0.84
N GLY A 467 -29.09 9.00 1.85
CA GLY A 467 -29.39 7.58 1.74
C GLY A 467 -28.44 6.73 2.59
N ASP A 468 -27.84 5.70 1.99
CA ASP A 468 -26.97 4.72 2.67
C ASP A 468 -25.75 4.36 1.81
N ALA A 469 -24.72 3.78 2.42
CA ALA A 469 -23.51 3.33 1.73
C ALA A 469 -23.10 1.91 2.14
N ASN A 470 -22.34 1.24 1.29
CA ASN A 470 -21.71 -0.04 1.63
C ASN A 470 -20.37 0.18 2.38
N ASP A 471 -19.45 -0.78 2.36
CA ASP A 471 -18.17 -0.70 3.04
C ASP A 471 -17.20 0.31 2.39
N TYR A 472 -16.10 0.60 3.10
CA TYR A 472 -14.96 1.36 2.61
C TYR A 472 -15.23 2.83 2.27
N VAL A 473 -16.30 3.42 2.81
CA VAL A 473 -16.56 4.87 2.70
C VAL A 473 -15.31 5.65 3.11
N ALA A 474 -14.91 6.60 2.28
CA ALA A 474 -13.74 7.46 2.50
C ALA A 474 -12.41 6.70 2.72
N LYS A 475 -12.28 5.47 2.18
CA LYS A 475 -11.04 4.70 2.18
C LYS A 475 -9.88 5.54 1.65
N GLY A 476 -8.81 5.67 2.45
CA GLY A 476 -7.62 6.45 2.09
C GLY A 476 -7.88 7.92 1.77
N ILE A 477 -8.96 8.53 2.29
CA ILE A 477 -9.24 9.96 2.06
C ILE A 477 -8.04 10.83 2.41
N SER A 478 -7.73 11.78 1.53
CA SER A 478 -6.50 12.59 1.59
C SER A 478 -6.80 14.08 1.41
N GLY A 479 -7.83 14.56 2.10
CA GLY A 479 -8.15 15.99 2.24
C GLY A 479 -9.56 16.38 1.81
N GLY A 480 -10.30 15.51 1.13
CA GLY A 480 -11.69 15.76 0.76
C GLY A 480 -12.66 15.63 1.93
N ARG A 481 -13.96 15.69 1.61
CA ARG A 481 -15.04 15.58 2.60
C ARG A 481 -16.08 14.56 2.13
N VAL A 482 -16.47 13.62 2.99
CA VAL A 482 -17.56 12.68 2.72
C VAL A 482 -18.58 12.77 3.84
N ILE A 483 -19.79 13.18 3.48
CA ILE A 483 -20.93 13.35 4.39
C ILE A 483 -22.00 12.35 4.00
N VAL A 484 -22.43 11.50 4.94
CA VAL A 484 -23.48 10.49 4.74
C VAL A 484 -24.58 10.71 5.78
N ARG A 485 -25.82 10.85 5.31
CA ARG A 485 -27.00 11.04 6.17
C ARG A 485 -28.21 10.32 5.58
N PRO A 486 -29.21 9.96 6.40
CA PRO A 486 -30.43 9.33 5.89
C PRO A 486 -31.12 10.23 4.86
N ASP A 487 -31.86 9.60 3.96
CA ASP A 487 -32.78 10.32 3.07
C ASP A 487 -33.70 11.21 3.91
N GLU A 488 -34.01 12.40 3.41
CA GLU A 488 -34.79 13.41 4.14
C GLU A 488 -36.20 12.94 4.53
N LYS A 489 -36.72 11.93 3.83
CA LYS A 489 -38.04 11.33 4.11
C LYS A 489 -37.97 10.25 5.19
N SER A 490 -36.78 9.89 5.66
CA SER A 490 -36.58 8.86 6.68
C SER A 490 -37.16 9.30 8.03
N GLN A 491 -37.91 8.42 8.68
CA GLN A 491 -38.55 8.68 9.98
C GLN A 491 -37.91 7.92 11.15
N PHE A 492 -36.97 7.02 10.87
CA PHE A 492 -36.29 6.24 11.91
C PHE A 492 -35.20 7.06 12.63
N ALA A 493 -34.90 6.67 13.87
CA ALA A 493 -33.79 7.24 14.63
C ALA A 493 -32.45 6.81 14.03
N SER A 494 -31.64 7.76 13.56
CA SER A 494 -30.37 7.46 12.86
C SER A 494 -29.38 6.72 13.76
N HIS A 495 -29.30 7.09 15.04
CA HIS A 495 -28.36 6.49 16.00
C HIS A 495 -28.66 5.03 16.37
N GLU A 496 -29.82 4.48 15.95
CA GLU A 496 -30.20 3.07 16.16
C GLU A 496 -30.06 2.23 14.89
N ASN A 497 -29.79 2.83 13.74
CA ASN A 497 -29.86 2.18 12.43
C ASN A 497 -28.51 2.25 11.69
N VAL A 498 -28.17 1.16 11.01
CA VAL A 498 -26.95 1.10 10.19
C VAL A 498 -27.15 1.88 8.91
N ILE A 499 -26.22 2.79 8.61
CA ILE A 499 -26.23 3.64 7.41
C ILE A 499 -25.04 3.38 6.48
N ALA A 500 -23.93 2.87 7.02
CA ALA A 500 -22.75 2.52 6.25
C ALA A 500 -22.09 1.24 6.74
N GLY A 501 -21.34 0.57 5.85
CA GLY A 501 -20.70 -0.71 6.12
C GLY A 501 -19.45 -0.63 7.00
N ASN A 502 -18.50 -1.50 6.72
CA ASN A 502 -17.28 -1.73 7.49
C ASN A 502 -16.09 -0.92 6.95
N VAL A 503 -15.01 -0.85 7.74
CA VAL A 503 -13.66 -0.43 7.30
C VAL A 503 -13.66 0.98 6.67
N ILE A 504 -14.51 1.84 7.21
CA ILE A 504 -14.67 3.24 6.80
C ILE A 504 -13.42 4.03 7.20
N GLY A 505 -12.94 4.90 6.33
CA GLY A 505 -11.77 5.76 6.60
C GLY A 505 -10.46 4.99 6.70
N TYR A 506 -10.38 3.77 6.14
CA TYR A 506 -9.18 2.93 6.22
C TYR A 506 -7.95 3.64 5.65
N GLY A 507 -6.94 3.87 6.47
CA GLY A 507 -5.69 4.49 6.04
C GLY A 507 -5.80 5.98 5.70
N ALA A 508 -6.87 6.65 6.11
CA ALA A 508 -7.10 8.06 5.83
C ALA A 508 -5.97 8.96 6.36
N THR A 509 -5.49 9.92 5.56
CA THR A 509 -4.36 10.79 5.93
C THR A 509 -4.80 12.21 6.29
N SER A 510 -5.93 12.67 5.75
CA SER A 510 -6.53 13.98 6.03
C SER A 510 -7.94 14.06 5.44
N GLY A 511 -8.72 15.06 5.82
CA GLY A 511 -10.09 15.26 5.35
C GLY A 511 -11.14 14.97 6.43
N GLU A 512 -12.41 15.04 6.03
CA GLU A 512 -13.55 14.94 6.94
C GLU A 512 -14.50 13.80 6.55
N ILE A 513 -14.92 13.02 7.54
CA ILE A 513 -15.87 11.90 7.37
C ILE A 513 -17.02 12.09 8.37
N PHE A 514 -18.18 12.54 7.90
CA PHE A 514 -19.34 12.79 8.76
C PHE A 514 -20.46 11.80 8.42
N ILE A 515 -20.82 10.92 9.37
CA ILE A 515 -21.82 9.88 9.14
C ILE A 515 -22.92 9.95 10.21
N ARG A 516 -24.13 10.32 9.80
CA ARG A 516 -25.31 10.35 10.66
C ARG A 516 -26.00 8.99 10.70
N GLY A 517 -25.47 8.10 11.52
CA GLY A 517 -26.06 6.80 11.84
C GLY A 517 -25.03 5.84 12.41
N MET A 518 -25.42 4.58 12.61
CA MET A 518 -24.48 3.53 13.00
C MET A 518 -23.72 2.99 11.79
N VAL A 519 -22.48 2.56 12.02
CA VAL A 519 -21.65 1.91 11.01
C VAL A 519 -21.15 0.55 11.48
N GLY A 520 -20.63 -0.23 10.54
CA GLY A 520 -20.08 -1.56 10.79
C GLY A 520 -18.77 -1.56 11.59
N GLU A 521 -18.02 -2.64 11.40
CA GLU A 521 -16.76 -2.91 12.10
C GLU A 521 -15.60 -2.07 11.54
N ARG A 522 -14.54 -1.94 12.34
CA ARG A 522 -13.25 -1.35 11.92
C ARG A 522 -13.35 0.08 11.41
N PHE A 523 -14.28 0.85 11.97
CA PHE A 523 -14.39 2.28 11.71
C PHE A 523 -13.06 2.99 12.02
N CYS A 524 -12.54 3.75 11.05
CA CYS A 524 -11.27 4.45 11.14
C CYS A 524 -10.06 3.56 11.46
N VAL A 525 -10.09 2.29 11.02
CA VAL A 525 -8.91 1.42 11.10
C VAL A 525 -7.74 2.08 10.37
N ARG A 526 -6.56 2.14 11.00
CA ARG A 526 -5.38 2.81 10.45
C ARG A 526 -5.59 4.29 10.08
N ASN A 527 -6.56 5.00 10.66
CA ASN A 527 -6.66 6.46 10.45
C ASN A 527 -5.36 7.15 10.90
N SER A 528 -4.82 7.99 10.04
CA SER A 528 -3.52 8.62 10.15
C SER A 528 -3.61 10.15 10.22
N GLY A 529 -4.80 10.73 10.05
CA GLY A 529 -4.94 12.19 10.11
C GLY A 529 -6.30 12.77 9.74
N ALA A 530 -7.29 11.95 9.34
CA ALA A 530 -8.63 12.44 9.07
C ALA A 530 -9.43 12.72 10.35
N VAL A 531 -10.39 13.62 10.22
CA VAL A 531 -11.41 13.89 11.23
C VAL A 531 -12.66 13.10 10.88
N ALA A 532 -13.21 12.36 11.83
CA ALA A 532 -14.42 11.59 11.62
C ALA A 532 -15.42 11.76 12.76
N VAL A 533 -16.71 11.95 12.44
CA VAL A 533 -17.81 12.04 13.40
C VAL A 533 -18.91 11.06 12.99
N VAL A 534 -19.36 10.22 13.93
CA VAL A 534 -20.34 9.16 13.69
C VAL A 534 -21.26 8.95 14.89
N GLU A 535 -22.48 8.45 14.69
CA GLU A 535 -23.46 8.24 15.78
C GLU A 535 -23.33 6.87 16.48
N GLY A 536 -22.58 5.93 15.91
CA GLY A 536 -22.26 4.65 16.56
C GLY A 536 -21.40 3.76 15.68
N VAL A 537 -20.61 2.88 16.29
CA VAL A 537 -19.67 2.00 15.58
C VAL A 537 -19.77 0.56 16.07
N GLY A 538 -19.49 -0.39 15.18
CA GLY A 538 -19.32 -1.81 15.51
C GLY A 538 -18.00 -2.11 16.23
N ASP A 539 -17.58 -3.38 16.17
CA ASP A 539 -16.35 -3.86 16.81
C ASP A 539 -15.10 -3.25 16.13
N HIS A 540 -13.99 -3.18 16.87
CA HIS A 540 -12.68 -2.76 16.37
C HIS A 540 -12.60 -1.30 15.86
N GLY A 541 -13.44 -0.41 16.37
CA GLY A 541 -13.31 1.03 16.08
C GLY A 541 -11.93 1.58 16.48
N CYS A 542 -11.36 2.45 15.64
CA CYS A 542 -10.03 3.06 15.82
C CYS A 542 -8.86 2.06 15.91
N GLU A 543 -9.03 0.82 15.42
CA GLU A 543 -7.96 -0.19 15.39
C GLU A 543 -6.74 0.34 14.62
N TYR A 544 -5.54 0.23 15.19
CA TYR A 544 -4.29 0.73 14.60
C TYR A 544 -4.26 2.21 14.20
N MET A 545 -5.15 3.07 14.71
CA MET A 545 -5.13 4.50 14.41
C MET A 545 -3.81 5.15 14.89
N THR A 546 -3.17 5.97 14.04
CA THR A 546 -1.87 6.63 14.30
C THR A 546 -1.97 8.16 14.30
N GLY A 547 -3.13 8.71 13.97
CA GLY A 547 -3.37 10.16 13.91
C GLY A 547 -4.82 10.48 13.59
N GLY A 548 -5.17 11.77 13.63
CA GLY A 548 -6.53 12.25 13.37
C GLY A 548 -7.38 12.38 14.62
N THR A 549 -8.67 12.67 14.41
CA THR A 549 -9.65 12.84 15.49
C THR A 549 -10.93 12.11 15.16
N VAL A 550 -11.37 11.23 16.05
CA VAL A 550 -12.62 10.48 15.90
C VAL A 550 -13.58 10.88 17.01
N VAL A 551 -14.83 11.15 16.65
CA VAL A 551 -15.91 11.43 17.60
C VAL A 551 -17.03 10.42 17.37
N VAL A 552 -17.38 9.67 18.41
CA VAL A 552 -18.49 8.70 18.40
C VAL A 552 -19.58 9.20 19.34
N LEU A 553 -20.70 9.64 18.77
CA LEU A 553 -21.85 10.21 19.47
C LEU A 553 -22.86 9.14 19.92
N GLY A 554 -22.36 7.95 20.28
CA GLY A 554 -23.18 6.83 20.72
C GLY A 554 -22.34 5.59 21.00
N ARG A 555 -22.94 4.41 20.83
CA ARG A 555 -22.33 3.15 21.26
C ARG A 555 -21.09 2.76 20.44
N THR A 556 -20.18 2.04 21.09
CA THR A 556 -19.02 1.38 20.48
C THR A 556 -19.12 -0.14 20.64
N GLY A 557 -18.56 -0.90 19.70
CA GLY A 557 -18.36 -2.35 19.83
C GLY A 557 -17.08 -2.73 20.58
N ARG A 558 -16.80 -4.03 20.64
CA ARG A 558 -15.67 -4.63 21.37
C ARG A 558 -14.33 -4.24 20.79
N ASN A 559 -13.29 -4.36 21.62
CA ASN A 559 -11.89 -4.20 21.24
C ASN A 559 -11.60 -2.83 20.58
N PHE A 560 -12.33 -1.79 21.02
CA PHE A 560 -12.14 -0.42 20.55
C PHE A 560 -10.72 0.06 20.90
N ALA A 561 -10.09 0.79 19.97
CA ALA A 561 -8.73 1.32 20.07
C ALA A 561 -7.59 0.29 20.19
N ALA A 562 -7.82 -0.98 19.81
CA ALA A 562 -6.76 -1.98 19.77
C ALA A 562 -5.63 -1.56 18.82
N GLY A 563 -4.38 -1.56 19.32
CA GLY A 563 -3.22 -1.12 18.54
C GLY A 563 -3.20 0.37 18.19
N MET A 564 -4.12 1.19 18.74
CA MET A 564 -4.13 2.64 18.52
C MET A 564 -2.88 3.27 19.14
N SER A 565 -2.06 3.88 18.30
CA SER A 565 -0.73 4.41 18.66
C SER A 565 -0.58 5.91 18.41
N GLY A 566 -1.61 6.56 17.85
CA GLY A 566 -1.70 8.02 17.81
C GLY A 566 -3.11 8.54 17.49
N GLY A 567 -3.32 9.84 17.71
CA GLY A 567 -4.61 10.51 17.52
C GLY A 567 -5.46 10.59 18.79
N ARG A 568 -6.69 11.10 18.64
CA ARG A 568 -7.65 11.28 19.74
C ARG A 568 -9.01 10.69 19.36
N ALA A 569 -9.63 9.95 20.26
CA ALA A 569 -11.01 9.48 20.11
C ALA A 569 -11.88 10.00 21.25
N PHE A 570 -12.98 10.68 20.93
CA PHE A 570 -13.97 11.18 21.87
C PHE A 570 -15.25 10.34 21.77
N ILE A 571 -15.70 9.77 22.88
CA ILE A 571 -16.83 8.83 22.89
C ILE A 571 -17.87 9.28 23.91
N LEU A 572 -19.11 9.44 23.45
CA LEU A 572 -20.27 9.70 24.30
C LEU A 572 -20.68 8.43 25.05
N ASP A 573 -20.85 8.55 26.38
CA ASP A 573 -21.29 7.46 27.27
C ASP A 573 -20.48 6.15 27.11
N LEU A 574 -19.15 6.28 27.08
CA LEU A 574 -18.22 5.17 26.83
C LEU A 574 -18.40 4.02 27.82
N ASN A 575 -18.57 2.79 27.30
CA ASN A 575 -18.42 1.57 28.09
C ASN A 575 -16.95 1.13 28.13
N HIS A 576 -16.29 1.31 29.28
CA HIS A 576 -14.87 0.99 29.47
C HIS A 576 -14.53 -0.48 29.19
N ALA A 577 -15.49 -1.41 29.37
CA ALA A 577 -15.27 -2.84 29.13
C ALA A 577 -15.10 -3.19 27.65
N GLN A 578 -15.47 -2.29 26.74
CA GLN A 578 -15.33 -2.47 25.29
C GLN A 578 -14.00 -1.97 24.76
N VAL A 579 -13.21 -1.24 25.57
CA VAL A 579 -11.94 -0.63 25.16
C VAL A 579 -10.79 -1.60 25.42
N ASN A 580 -9.97 -1.81 24.41
CA ASN A 580 -8.66 -2.44 24.59
C ASN A 580 -7.69 -1.40 25.15
N GLN A 581 -7.27 -1.58 26.40
CA GLN A 581 -6.41 -0.62 27.11
C GLN A 581 -4.91 -0.98 27.03
N ASP A 582 -4.49 -1.89 26.14
CA ASP A 582 -3.09 -2.33 26.04
C ASP A 582 -2.14 -1.15 25.74
N MET A 583 -2.60 -0.18 24.95
CA MET A 583 -1.82 1.00 24.53
C MET A 583 -2.44 2.35 24.89
N VAL A 584 -3.72 2.38 25.28
CA VAL A 584 -4.49 3.61 25.48
C VAL A 584 -4.97 3.77 26.91
N ASP A 585 -5.16 5.03 27.31
CA ASP A 585 -5.78 5.43 28.56
C ASP A 585 -7.12 6.12 28.28
N ILE A 586 -8.05 5.98 29.23
CA ILE A 586 -9.35 6.65 29.21
C ILE A 586 -9.30 7.81 30.20
N THR A 587 -9.55 9.02 29.72
CA THR A 587 -9.48 10.26 30.51
C THR A 587 -10.69 11.17 30.25
N ALA A 588 -10.92 12.13 31.13
CA ALA A 588 -11.89 13.19 30.86
C ALA A 588 -11.39 14.13 29.75
N VAL A 589 -12.30 14.80 29.03
CA VAL A 589 -11.94 15.75 27.98
C VAL A 589 -11.10 16.90 28.57
N PRO A 590 -9.85 17.10 28.08
CA PRO A 590 -9.02 18.21 28.52
C PRO A 590 -9.62 19.58 28.16
N LYS A 591 -9.32 20.61 28.96
CA LYS A 591 -9.87 21.97 28.76
C LYS A 591 -9.51 22.56 27.38
N ASP A 592 -8.28 22.34 26.93
CA ASP A 592 -7.78 22.79 25.62
C ASP A 592 -8.45 22.07 24.43
N GLN A 593 -9.11 20.93 24.67
CA GLN A 593 -9.83 20.17 23.65
C GLN A 593 -11.33 20.47 23.62
N THR A 594 -11.87 21.18 24.63
CA THR A 594 -13.32 21.38 24.79
C THR A 594 -13.93 22.20 23.64
N GLU A 595 -13.32 23.33 23.29
CA GLU A 595 -13.77 24.18 22.18
C GLU A 595 -13.61 23.49 20.82
N ILE A 596 -12.52 22.75 20.62
CA ILE A 596 -12.27 21.99 19.40
C ILE A 596 -13.37 20.95 19.20
N LEU A 597 -13.68 20.17 20.24
CA LEU A 597 -14.73 19.16 20.19
C LEU A 597 -16.11 19.78 19.94
N ARG A 598 -16.43 20.91 20.59
CA ARG A 598 -17.69 21.63 20.36
C ARG A 598 -17.84 22.05 18.91
N ASN A 599 -16.77 22.58 18.30
CA ASN A 599 -16.78 23.00 16.90
C ASN A 599 -16.94 21.81 15.93
N LEU A 600 -16.35 20.65 16.25
CA LEU A 600 -16.52 19.43 15.45
C LEU A 600 -17.97 18.93 15.48
N ILE A 601 -18.58 18.87 16.67
CA ILE A 601 -19.98 18.45 16.83
C ILE A 601 -20.93 19.46 16.19
N SER A 602 -20.66 20.76 16.31
CA SER A 602 -21.39 21.83 15.61
C SER A 602 -21.33 21.67 14.09
N SER A 603 -20.13 21.43 13.54
CA SER A 603 -19.96 21.20 12.10
C SER A 603 -20.71 19.95 11.64
N PHE A 604 -20.66 18.88 12.44
CA PHE A 604 -21.41 17.65 12.17
C PHE A 604 -22.93 17.89 12.20
N GLU A 605 -23.44 18.67 13.15
CA GLU A 605 -24.86 19.05 13.23
C GLU A 605 -25.29 19.82 11.98
N VAL A 606 -24.53 20.84 11.58
CA VAL A 606 -24.83 21.66 10.39
C VAL A 606 -24.82 20.82 9.11
N GLU A 607 -23.85 19.92 8.97
CA GLU A 607 -23.68 19.13 7.75
C GLU A 607 -24.67 17.95 7.65
N THR A 608 -25.17 17.44 8.78
CA THR A 608 -25.99 16.22 8.79
C THR A 608 -27.41 16.37 9.34
N GLY A 609 -27.69 17.45 10.06
CA GLY A 609 -28.91 17.63 10.85
C GLY A 609 -29.05 16.60 11.97
N SER A 610 -27.95 16.15 12.57
CA SER A 610 -27.97 15.17 13.66
C SER A 610 -28.70 15.71 14.90
N VAL A 611 -29.76 15.01 15.29
CA VAL A 611 -30.54 15.32 16.50
C VAL A 611 -29.69 15.16 17.76
N ILE A 612 -28.85 14.12 17.82
CA ILE A 612 -27.96 13.87 18.96
C ILE A 612 -26.94 15.00 19.12
N ALA A 613 -26.34 15.44 18.01
CA ALA A 613 -25.41 16.57 18.05
C ALA A 613 -26.10 17.85 18.52
N ASN A 614 -27.31 18.13 18.02
CA ASN A 614 -28.12 19.27 18.44
C ASN A 614 -28.43 19.25 19.95
N GLU A 615 -28.84 18.10 20.49
CA GLU A 615 -29.10 17.92 21.92
C GLU A 615 -27.87 18.14 22.79
N LEU A 616 -26.70 17.63 22.36
CA LEU A 616 -25.44 17.84 23.08
C LEU A 616 -25.01 19.32 23.07
N LEU A 617 -25.27 20.04 21.98
CA LEU A 617 -24.91 21.46 21.85
C LEU A 617 -25.85 22.37 22.67
N ALA A 618 -27.08 21.94 22.96
CA ALA A 618 -28.05 22.69 23.73
C ALA A 618 -27.67 22.85 25.22
N ASP A 619 -27.02 21.84 25.81
CA ASP A 619 -26.50 21.86 27.18
C ASP A 619 -25.07 21.30 27.22
N TRP A 620 -24.14 22.09 26.67
CA TRP A 620 -22.76 21.66 26.42
C TRP A 620 -22.00 21.27 27.69
N ASP A 621 -22.15 22.03 28.78
CA ASP A 621 -21.40 21.77 30.02
C ASP A 621 -21.78 20.41 30.62
N LYS A 622 -23.07 20.04 30.55
CA LYS A 622 -23.55 18.72 30.97
C LYS A 622 -23.13 17.62 29.99
N ALA A 623 -23.21 17.90 28.68
CA ALA A 623 -22.79 16.97 27.64
C ALA A 623 -21.30 16.60 27.77
N LEU A 624 -20.44 17.56 28.08
CA LEU A 624 -19.00 17.35 28.22
C LEU A 624 -18.66 16.29 29.29
N GLY A 625 -19.41 16.26 30.39
CA GLY A 625 -19.22 15.27 31.46
C GLY A 625 -19.55 13.82 31.05
N ARG A 626 -20.24 13.62 29.93
CA ARG A 626 -20.58 12.30 29.36
C ARG A 626 -19.57 11.82 28.32
N ILE A 627 -18.70 12.70 27.86
CA ILE A 627 -17.73 12.38 26.81
C ILE A 627 -16.40 11.97 27.45
N SER A 628 -15.91 10.80 27.05
CA SER A 628 -14.59 10.30 27.43
C SER A 628 -13.60 10.46 26.29
N LEU A 629 -12.35 10.78 26.62
CA LEU A 629 -11.21 10.77 25.69
C LEU A 629 -10.45 9.45 25.83
N VAL A 630 -10.33 8.72 24.73
CA VAL A 630 -9.42 7.57 24.57
C VAL A 630 -8.17 8.04 23.84
N MET A 631 -7.01 7.89 24.47
CA MET A 631 -5.74 8.42 23.95
C MET A 631 -4.56 7.46 24.20
N PRO A 632 -3.68 7.23 23.20
CA PRO A 632 -2.51 6.38 23.39
C PRO A 632 -1.46 6.98 24.32
N ARG A 633 -0.88 6.14 25.18
CA ARG A 633 0.13 6.54 26.18
C ARG A 633 1.39 7.13 25.57
N ASP A 634 1.96 6.44 24.58
CA ASP A 634 3.19 6.89 23.92
C ASP A 634 2.96 8.17 23.11
N TYR A 635 1.79 8.29 22.47
CA TYR A 635 1.40 9.51 21.77
C TYR A 635 1.28 10.70 22.72
N ALA A 636 0.63 10.52 23.88
CA ALA A 636 0.54 11.55 24.91
C ALA A 636 1.92 11.95 25.43
N ARG A 637 2.83 10.98 25.63
CA ARG A 637 4.21 11.24 26.02
C ARG A 637 4.97 12.08 24.99
N VAL A 638 4.85 11.73 23.70
CA VAL A 638 5.47 12.49 22.61
C VAL A 638 4.92 13.92 22.53
N LEU A 639 3.60 14.10 22.64
CA LEU A 639 3.01 15.45 22.66
C LEU A 639 3.53 16.30 23.82
N ASN A 640 3.61 15.73 25.02
CA ASN A 640 4.17 16.41 26.19
C ASN A 640 5.66 16.74 25.99
N ALA A 641 6.42 15.85 25.35
CA ALA A 641 7.83 16.09 25.02
C ALA A 641 8.00 17.24 24.02
N ILE A 642 7.15 17.29 22.99
CA ILE A 642 7.13 18.39 22.01
C ILE A 642 6.80 19.71 22.70
N GLU A 643 5.76 19.74 23.54
CA GLU A 643 5.36 20.94 24.28
C GLU A 643 6.48 21.44 25.20
N LYS A 644 7.11 20.51 25.93
CA LYS A 644 8.24 20.82 26.80
C LYS A 644 9.45 21.35 26.02
N ALA A 645 9.82 20.71 24.92
CA ALA A 645 10.92 21.14 24.07
C ALA A 645 10.67 22.55 23.51
N ASN A 646 9.45 22.83 23.05
CA ASN A 646 9.06 24.16 22.58
C ASN A 646 9.14 25.21 23.70
N ARG A 647 8.68 24.87 24.91
CA ARG A 647 8.74 25.77 26.08
C ARG A 647 10.18 26.05 26.53
N GLU A 648 11.06 25.06 26.41
CA GLU A 648 12.46 25.12 26.89
C GLU A 648 13.46 25.50 25.78
N GLY A 649 13.01 25.67 24.53
CA GLY A 649 13.86 26.04 23.39
C GLY A 649 14.81 24.92 22.94
N LEU A 650 14.48 23.66 23.23
CA LEU A 650 15.29 22.49 22.86
C LEU A 650 15.02 22.06 21.41
N PRO A 651 15.98 21.42 20.71
CA PRO A 651 15.72 20.82 19.41
C PRO A 651 14.67 19.71 19.53
N VAL A 652 13.44 20.01 19.07
CA VAL A 652 12.25 19.15 19.25
C VAL A 652 12.52 17.73 18.76
N ASP A 653 13.04 17.60 17.55
CA ASP A 653 13.29 16.30 16.92
C ASP A 653 14.26 15.42 17.72
N GLN A 654 15.34 16.02 18.23
CA GLN A 654 16.31 15.30 19.06
C GLN A 654 15.69 14.90 20.40
N TYR A 655 14.99 15.84 21.05
CA TYR A 655 14.37 15.59 22.34
C TYR A 655 13.29 14.50 22.28
N VAL A 656 12.48 14.50 21.22
CA VAL A 656 11.47 13.46 20.99
C VAL A 656 12.11 12.09 20.81
N MET A 657 13.21 11.99 20.06
CA MET A 657 13.92 10.71 19.88
C MET A 657 14.60 10.24 21.16
N GLU A 658 15.12 11.15 22.00
CA GLU A 658 15.67 10.84 23.32
C GLU A 658 14.57 10.29 24.26
N VAL A 659 13.41 10.95 24.30
CA VAL A 659 12.27 10.50 25.11
C VAL A 659 11.76 9.14 24.62
N ALA A 660 11.65 8.92 23.32
CA ALA A 660 11.22 7.65 22.75
C ALA A 660 12.21 6.50 23.03
N ALA A 661 13.51 6.80 23.13
CA ALA A 661 14.54 5.80 23.42
C ALA A 661 14.52 5.29 24.87
N LEU A 662 13.93 6.04 25.80
CA LEU A 662 13.91 5.72 27.23
C LEU A 662 12.76 4.78 27.66
N GLY A 663 11.90 4.38 26.71
CA GLY A 663 10.65 3.69 27.02
C GLY A 663 9.70 4.60 27.78
#